data_AF-A0A6P7S7W6-F1
#
_entry.id   AF-A0A6P7S7W6-F1
#
_cell.length_a   1.000
_cell.length_b   1.000
_cell.length_c   1.000
_cell.angle_alpha   90.00
_cell.angle_beta   90.00
_cell.angle_gamma   90.00
#
_symmetry.space_group_name_H-M   'P 1'
#
loop_
_entity.id
_entity.type
_entity.pdbx_description
1 polymer ?
#
loop_
_entity_poly.entity_id
_entity_poly.type
_entity_poly.pdbx_seq_one_letter_code
_entity_poly.pdbx_strand_id
1 'polypeptide(L)'
;MSLKCAISCLLLFAIITAVNSDIFCQSPRGSNNRLNEKSAQRKEANRLFDSQNNNKGGYNVGDATDAAAKKVEDQYQMKYFQSASISRKDPKKGNTFLKLEWVNQHGCGVDDEKDPNKKRCNIILQYMCQKMNPDDKLDVLRDGVNTNKQNFNEKNVNPKTRKESHKIKGKAVKADSGLHETWDWYHKCYQRERNNGLFAADQNLNDKNGYKRATQTRQNNGGGRSGYECPEERDYYPYWHPTPWLDIAVFSQKSEDCQNYRDKSFNQHNYGECVEFYPDKTRKCASRYNNKAACESNKKTWVEFSSYLEKAPEYKTAEECKKAKSKVNVEHVWGLPWDTKNISHKECLVRADVPVCQKAAYSRTNHLGNGLSGTMNSFMWKLPYFPSGNEKRCVFRIRYNISTDDYDPATTTAAQNGKKSPVQNDPVVNVAGLPLQLAINTAQFGRVFQDRSHVFHLMPRPKDVTQNIHNLNVRGKRGNIVQTFPAVEYDFVPNSLTINSDDLVHIQWTGSNTHNNNNDGNDGEGNAGTDRHNIVQSKQAGVSYPLPYGNTTLWKNSRIVWIYHKETKIGPQDLALSLASSGYYTCVNSAKCPAALAKDSLNKKAKMNNVLNNAPASYKGVLLSIKKGNYYYLCSRNNNFTNRSQKGVIHVK
;
A
#
# COMPACT_ATOMS: atom_id res chain seq x y z
N MET A 1 -26.45 54.39 -26.15
CA MET A 1 -25.52 54.30 -25.01
C MET A 1 -25.23 52.82 -24.74
N SER A 2 -23.96 52.50 -24.54
CA SER A 2 -23.34 51.28 -25.08
C SER A 2 -23.55 50.02 -24.27
N LEU A 3 -23.90 48.98 -25.02
CA LEU A 3 -23.77 47.55 -24.82
C LEU A 3 -22.29 47.13 -24.57
N LYS A 4 -21.68 47.58 -23.46
CA LYS A 4 -20.30 47.22 -23.04
C LYS A 4 -20.13 47.28 -21.51
N CYS A 5 -20.80 46.40 -20.78
CA CYS A 5 -20.42 46.10 -19.38
C CYS A 5 -20.90 44.74 -18.84
N ALA A 6 -21.64 43.95 -19.63
CA ALA A 6 -22.19 42.66 -19.17
C ALA A 6 -21.31 41.44 -19.47
N ILE A 7 -20.14 41.60 -20.09
CA ILE A 7 -19.31 40.48 -20.59
C ILE A 7 -18.00 40.28 -19.79
N SER A 8 -17.62 41.19 -18.88
CA SER A 8 -16.36 41.06 -18.12
C SER A 8 -16.46 40.43 -16.73
N CYS A 9 -17.65 40.05 -16.24
CA CYS A 9 -17.81 39.38 -14.94
C CYS A 9 -18.08 37.86 -15.03
N LEU A 10 -18.14 37.28 -16.22
CA LEU A 10 -18.43 35.85 -16.43
C LEU A 10 -17.18 34.97 -16.63
N LEU A 11 -15.97 35.53 -16.49
CA LEU A 11 -14.69 34.85 -16.73
C LEU A 11 -13.82 34.67 -15.47
N LEU A 12 -14.39 34.85 -14.28
CA LEU A 12 -13.70 34.63 -12.99
C LEU A 12 -14.33 33.53 -12.14
N PHE A 13 -15.11 32.63 -12.76
CA PHE A 13 -15.53 31.38 -12.15
C PHE A 13 -14.67 30.21 -12.65
N ALA A 14 -14.01 29.57 -11.69
CA ALA A 14 -13.43 28.22 -11.77
C ALA A 14 -12.13 28.02 -12.58
N ILE A 15 -11.05 28.66 -12.14
CA ILE A 15 -9.75 27.96 -12.08
C ILE A 15 -9.56 27.49 -10.64
N ILE A 16 -10.39 26.54 -10.20
CA ILE A 16 -10.05 25.71 -9.05
C ILE A 16 -9.11 24.65 -9.62
N THR A 17 -7.81 24.97 -9.71
CA THR A 17 -6.81 23.92 -9.82
C THR A 17 -6.87 23.13 -8.53
N ALA A 18 -7.61 22.02 -8.54
CA ALA A 18 -7.50 21.01 -7.50
C ALA A 18 -6.04 20.55 -7.50
N VAL A 19 -5.24 21.10 -6.58
CA VAL A 19 -3.90 20.59 -6.30
C VAL A 19 -4.10 19.25 -5.63
N ASN A 20 -4.28 18.22 -6.44
CA ASN A 20 -4.32 16.83 -6.00
C ASN A 20 -2.88 16.46 -5.66
N SER A 21 -2.48 16.25 -4.40
CA SER A 21 -1.16 15.68 -4.07
C SER A 21 -0.94 15.51 -2.56
N ASP A 22 -1.46 14.50 -1.88
CA ASP A 22 -1.55 14.64 -0.41
C ASP A 22 -0.94 13.49 0.39
N ILE A 23 -0.82 12.26 -0.14
CA ILE A 23 0.14 11.27 0.39
C ILE A 23 0.66 10.30 -0.69
N PHE A 24 1.98 10.16 -0.84
CA PHE A 24 2.59 9.20 -1.78
C PHE A 24 3.48 8.21 -1.05
N CYS A 25 3.24 6.93 -1.30
CA CYS A 25 4.07 5.85 -0.75
C CYS A 25 5.30 5.64 -1.63
N GLN A 26 6.49 5.76 -1.04
CA GLN A 26 7.78 5.65 -1.72
C GLN A 26 8.41 4.25 -1.54
N SER A 27 8.21 3.65 -0.36
CA SER A 27 8.60 2.26 -0.07
C SER A 27 7.53 1.61 0.82
N PRO A 28 6.96 0.43 0.45
CA PRO A 28 7.01 -0.15 -0.90
C PRO A 28 6.47 0.86 -1.93
N ARG A 29 6.80 0.68 -3.21
CA ARG A 29 6.36 1.61 -4.26
C ARG A 29 4.83 1.72 -4.30
N GLY A 30 4.31 2.93 -4.06
CA GLY A 30 2.91 3.28 -4.17
C GLY A 30 2.43 3.33 -5.62
N SER A 31 1.35 2.62 -5.92
CA SER A 31 0.81 2.54 -7.28
C SER A 31 0.11 3.83 -7.68
N ASN A 32 -0.57 4.53 -6.75
CA ASN A 32 -1.40 5.67 -7.05
C ASN A 32 -2.39 5.42 -8.22
N ASN A 33 -2.95 4.19 -8.30
CA ASN A 33 -3.74 3.64 -9.41
C ASN A 33 -3.01 3.40 -10.73
N ARG A 34 -1.71 3.66 -10.84
CA ARG A 34 -0.90 3.32 -12.01
C ARG A 34 -0.77 1.82 -12.20
N LEU A 35 -0.49 1.45 -13.44
CA LEU A 35 -0.23 0.09 -13.87
C LEU A 35 0.95 0.05 -14.84
N ASN A 36 0.74 0.39 -16.10
CA ASN A 36 1.72 0.26 -17.19
C ASN A 36 1.64 1.45 -18.15
N GLU A 37 1.23 2.62 -17.64
CA GLU A 37 1.06 3.82 -18.44
C GLU A 37 2.38 4.31 -19.02
N LYS A 38 2.32 4.65 -20.31
CA LYS A 38 3.37 5.31 -21.09
C LYS A 38 3.42 6.83 -20.87
N SER A 39 2.39 7.41 -20.26
CA SER A 39 2.30 8.84 -19.95
C SER A 39 2.83 9.17 -18.55
N ALA A 40 3.22 10.44 -18.34
CA ALA A 40 3.55 10.96 -17.02
C ALA A 40 2.37 10.87 -16.05
N GLN A 41 1.14 10.98 -16.55
CA GLN A 41 -0.10 10.83 -15.78
C GLN A 41 -0.56 9.36 -15.77
N ARG A 42 -1.18 8.93 -14.66
CA ARG A 42 -1.99 7.70 -14.64
C ARG A 42 -3.21 7.85 -15.57
N LYS A 43 -3.68 6.75 -16.15
CA LYS A 43 -4.77 6.79 -17.13
C LYS A 43 -6.16 6.81 -16.49
N GLU A 44 -6.34 6.10 -15.38
CA GLU A 44 -7.63 5.97 -14.70
C GLU A 44 -7.44 6.19 -13.19
N ALA A 45 -7.86 7.35 -12.69
CA ALA A 45 -7.68 7.74 -11.29
C ALA A 45 -8.50 6.90 -10.31
N ASN A 46 -9.53 6.21 -10.80
CA ASN A 46 -10.45 5.40 -10.00
C ASN A 46 -10.33 3.90 -10.32
N ARG A 47 -9.14 3.45 -10.77
CA ARG A 47 -8.90 2.07 -11.20
C ARG A 47 -9.13 1.05 -10.08
N LEU A 48 -8.45 1.24 -8.95
CA LEU A 48 -8.43 0.35 -7.79
C LEU A 48 -9.05 0.99 -6.55
N PHE A 49 -8.76 2.28 -6.33
CA PHE A 49 -9.15 3.04 -5.14
C PHE A 49 -9.17 4.52 -5.45
N ASP A 50 -9.80 5.33 -4.61
CA ASP A 50 -9.77 6.79 -4.75
C ASP A 50 -8.59 7.36 -3.96
N SER A 51 -7.50 7.66 -4.68
CA SER A 51 -6.29 8.19 -4.07
C SER A 51 -6.41 9.62 -3.56
N GLN A 52 -7.29 10.43 -4.18
CA GLN A 52 -7.32 11.89 -4.06
C GLN A 52 -5.97 12.60 -4.39
N ASN A 53 -5.01 11.88 -4.96
CA ASN A 53 -3.65 12.33 -5.24
C ASN A 53 -3.46 12.83 -6.68
N ASN A 54 -2.32 13.47 -6.95
CA ASN A 54 -1.93 13.90 -8.29
C ASN A 54 -1.88 12.72 -9.27
N ASN A 55 -2.32 12.93 -10.51
CA ASN A 55 -2.23 11.92 -11.55
C ASN A 55 -0.76 11.58 -11.93
N LYS A 56 0.23 12.47 -11.69
CA LYS A 56 1.66 12.20 -11.97
C LYS A 56 2.34 11.29 -10.95
N GLY A 57 1.77 11.17 -9.75
CA GLY A 57 2.38 10.40 -8.67
C GLY A 57 2.29 8.88 -8.88
N GLY A 58 3.01 8.14 -8.04
CA GLY A 58 3.06 6.67 -8.04
C GLY A 58 3.96 6.05 -9.11
N TYR A 59 4.00 4.73 -9.08
CA TYR A 59 4.91 3.88 -9.84
C TYR A 59 4.15 2.91 -10.73
N ASN A 60 4.71 2.58 -11.89
CA ASN A 60 4.19 1.47 -12.69
C ASN A 60 4.52 0.13 -12.01
N VAL A 61 3.71 -0.88 -12.28
CA VAL A 61 3.96 -2.27 -11.86
C VAL A 61 5.27 -2.77 -12.46
N GLY A 62 5.96 -3.63 -11.72
CA GLY A 62 7.22 -4.21 -12.14
C GLY A 62 7.05 -5.20 -13.29
N ASP A 63 8.01 -5.22 -14.20
CA ASP A 63 8.18 -6.25 -15.22
C ASP A 63 9.25 -7.25 -14.78
N ALA A 64 9.00 -8.55 -14.99
CA ALA A 64 9.95 -9.60 -14.57
C ALA A 64 11.15 -9.76 -15.51
N THR A 65 11.07 -9.23 -16.73
CA THR A 65 12.09 -9.34 -17.77
C THR A 65 12.47 -7.96 -18.33
N ASP A 66 13.22 -7.95 -19.43
CA ASP A 66 13.56 -6.75 -20.19
C ASP A 66 12.42 -6.28 -21.11
N ALA A 67 11.30 -7.02 -21.18
CA ALA A 67 10.11 -6.69 -21.94
C ALA A 67 8.94 -6.25 -21.04
N ALA A 68 8.06 -5.40 -21.57
CA ALA A 68 6.82 -5.01 -20.87
C ALA A 68 5.89 -6.22 -20.70
N ALA A 69 5.33 -6.37 -19.50
CA ALA A 69 4.40 -7.43 -19.15
C ALA A 69 3.12 -7.33 -19.97
N LYS A 70 2.71 -8.46 -20.57
CA LYS A 70 1.45 -8.58 -21.33
C LYS A 70 0.36 -9.32 -20.55
N LYS A 71 0.77 -10.14 -19.59
CA LYS A 71 -0.09 -10.90 -18.66
C LYS A 71 0.45 -10.75 -17.23
N VAL A 72 -0.38 -11.06 -16.24
CA VAL A 72 -0.04 -10.88 -14.81
C VAL A 72 1.21 -11.70 -14.43
N GLU A 73 1.42 -12.85 -15.05
CA GLU A 73 2.57 -13.73 -14.78
C GLU A 73 3.90 -13.16 -15.26
N ASP A 74 3.87 -12.19 -16.19
CA ASP A 74 5.05 -11.48 -16.66
C ASP A 74 5.43 -10.31 -15.73
N GLN A 75 4.54 -9.94 -14.80
CA GLN A 75 4.80 -8.90 -13.81
C GLN A 75 5.70 -9.43 -12.70
N TYR A 76 6.54 -8.56 -12.16
CA TYR A 76 7.29 -8.84 -10.96
C TYR A 76 6.58 -8.29 -9.72
N GLN A 77 6.05 -9.20 -8.93
CA GLN A 77 5.55 -8.95 -7.58
C GLN A 77 6.69 -9.16 -6.59
N MET A 78 7.04 -8.11 -5.84
CA MET A 78 8.12 -8.18 -4.84
C MET A 78 7.83 -9.26 -3.81
N LYS A 79 8.88 -9.90 -3.30
CA LYS A 79 8.76 -11.03 -2.39
C LYS A 79 9.47 -10.71 -1.09
N TYR A 80 8.78 -10.71 0.02
CA TYR A 80 9.37 -10.48 1.33
C TYR A 80 9.26 -11.72 2.19
N PHE A 81 10.24 -11.97 3.05
CA PHE A 81 10.12 -13.06 4.01
C PHE A 81 9.21 -12.67 5.17
N GLN A 82 8.36 -13.58 5.61
CA GLN A 82 7.62 -13.47 6.86
C GLN A 82 8.59 -13.38 8.05
N SER A 83 8.15 -12.86 9.19
CA SER A 83 8.89 -13.08 10.45
C SER A 83 8.86 -14.56 10.85
N ALA A 84 9.80 -15.02 11.67
CA ALA A 84 9.85 -16.38 12.19
C ALA A 84 9.00 -16.54 13.47
N SER A 85 8.69 -17.77 13.84
CA SER A 85 8.00 -18.09 15.10
C SER A 85 8.70 -17.53 16.34
N ILE A 86 10.05 -17.55 16.36
CA ILE A 86 10.83 -17.02 17.47
C ILE A 86 10.61 -15.53 17.72
N SER A 87 10.21 -14.76 16.70
CA SER A 87 9.87 -13.34 16.83
C SER A 87 8.65 -13.05 17.70
N ARG A 88 7.87 -14.10 18.01
CA ARG A 88 6.74 -14.04 18.94
C ARG A 88 7.19 -14.23 20.39
N LYS A 89 8.34 -14.87 20.63
CA LYS A 89 8.89 -15.14 21.97
C LYS A 89 9.98 -14.13 22.35
N ASP A 90 10.81 -13.77 21.38
CA ASP A 90 11.90 -12.81 21.54
C ASP A 90 11.71 -11.67 20.52
N PRO A 91 11.37 -10.44 20.96
CA PRO A 91 11.16 -9.32 20.05
C PRO A 91 12.45 -8.89 19.32
N LYS A 92 13.63 -9.37 19.72
CA LYS A 92 14.92 -9.03 19.10
C LYS A 92 15.38 -10.03 18.03
N LYS A 93 14.69 -11.17 17.87
CA LYS A 93 15.11 -12.24 16.95
C LYS A 93 14.04 -12.63 15.95
N GLY A 94 14.45 -13.15 14.80
CA GLY A 94 13.55 -13.70 13.79
C GLY A 94 12.60 -12.69 13.16
N ASN A 95 12.83 -11.39 13.29
CA ASN A 95 12.00 -10.37 12.67
C ASN A 95 12.39 -10.19 11.20
N THR A 96 11.42 -9.89 10.33
CA THR A 96 11.72 -9.33 9.01
C THR A 96 11.24 -7.89 8.96
N PHE A 97 12.14 -6.97 8.60
CA PHE A 97 11.88 -5.54 8.59
C PHE A 97 11.76 -5.00 7.16
N LEU A 98 10.68 -4.26 6.91
CA LEU A 98 10.48 -3.49 5.69
C LEU A 98 10.38 -2.00 6.07
N LYS A 99 11.31 -1.18 5.56
CA LYS A 99 11.25 0.27 5.75
C LYS A 99 10.13 0.85 4.87
N LEU A 100 9.11 1.39 5.54
CA LEU A 100 8.06 2.15 4.92
C LEU A 100 8.49 3.61 4.82
N GLU A 101 8.29 4.24 3.67
CA GLU A 101 8.60 5.66 3.45
C GLU A 101 7.48 6.31 2.65
N TRP A 102 7.14 7.54 3.04
CA TRP A 102 6.13 8.32 2.36
C TRP A 102 6.43 9.82 2.44
N VAL A 103 5.68 10.56 1.64
CA VAL A 103 5.66 12.02 1.61
C VAL A 103 4.20 12.46 1.69
N ASN A 104 3.92 13.56 2.38
CA ASN A 104 2.57 14.11 2.50
C ASN A 104 2.59 15.64 2.39
N GLN A 105 1.76 16.23 1.52
CA GLN A 105 1.88 17.66 1.20
C GLN A 105 1.39 18.58 2.31
N HIS A 106 0.27 18.28 2.96
CA HIS A 106 -0.35 19.21 3.90
C HIS A 106 0.36 19.32 5.24
N GLY A 107 1.43 18.56 5.47
CA GLY A 107 2.17 18.59 6.73
C GLY A 107 1.45 17.87 7.87
N CYS A 108 2.17 17.51 8.92
CA CYS A 108 1.61 16.75 10.04
C CYS A 108 2.46 16.95 11.30
N GLY A 109 1.95 16.59 12.48
CA GLY A 109 2.74 16.54 13.72
C GLY A 109 3.08 17.91 14.35
N VAL A 110 2.32 18.96 14.01
CA VAL A 110 2.42 20.30 14.63
C VAL A 110 1.26 20.48 15.61
N ASP A 111 1.56 20.60 16.90
CA ASP A 111 0.57 20.78 17.98
C ASP A 111 0.54 22.19 18.59
N ASP A 112 1.53 23.04 18.30
CA ASP A 112 1.60 24.38 18.86
C ASP A 112 0.45 25.24 18.31
N GLU A 113 -0.44 25.69 19.21
CA GLU A 113 -1.58 26.57 18.92
C GLU A 113 -1.18 27.88 18.21
N LYS A 114 0.08 28.30 18.35
CA LYS A 114 0.60 29.53 17.72
C LYS A 114 1.25 29.27 16.37
N ASP A 115 1.46 28.02 15.97
CA ASP A 115 2.05 27.70 14.68
C ASP A 115 1.00 27.82 13.56
N PRO A 116 1.20 28.69 12.56
CA PRO A 116 0.26 28.84 11.44
C PRO A 116 0.11 27.57 10.58
N ASN A 117 0.97 26.57 10.78
CA ASN A 117 0.89 25.27 10.12
C ASN A 117 0.11 24.24 10.94
N LYS A 118 -0.47 24.58 12.09
CA LYS A 118 -1.27 23.65 12.87
C LYS A 118 -2.46 23.13 12.07
N LYS A 119 -2.67 21.81 12.14
CA LYS A 119 -3.84 21.12 11.62
C LYS A 119 -3.95 19.76 12.29
N ARG A 120 -5.13 19.14 12.26
CA ARG A 120 -5.28 17.76 12.77
C ARG A 120 -4.90 16.79 11.67
N CYS A 121 -4.00 15.85 11.96
CA CYS A 121 -3.66 14.79 11.03
C CYS A 121 -3.49 13.43 11.72
N ASN A 122 -3.94 12.37 11.06
CA ASN A 122 -3.62 11.00 11.43
C ASN A 122 -3.09 10.26 10.19
N ILE A 123 -2.04 9.46 10.36
CA ILE A 123 -1.54 8.56 9.32
C ILE A 123 -1.79 7.11 9.74
N ILE A 124 -2.50 6.34 8.93
CA ILE A 124 -2.90 4.97 9.23
C ILE A 124 -2.23 4.03 8.23
N LEU A 125 -1.44 3.09 8.74
CA LEU A 125 -0.75 2.08 7.94
C LEU A 125 -1.48 0.75 8.08
N GLN A 126 -1.84 0.14 6.95
CA GLN A 126 -2.65 -1.06 6.89
C GLN A 126 -2.16 -2.01 5.81
N TYR A 127 -2.57 -3.27 5.92
CA TYR A 127 -2.36 -4.26 4.88
C TYR A 127 -3.52 -5.25 4.83
N MET A 128 -3.66 -5.91 3.69
CA MET A 128 -4.51 -7.08 3.54
C MET A 128 -3.69 -8.19 2.92
N CYS A 129 -3.92 -9.42 3.35
CA CYS A 129 -3.33 -10.62 2.76
C CYS A 129 -4.40 -11.65 2.43
N GLN A 130 -4.17 -12.41 1.37
CA GLN A 130 -4.94 -13.59 0.99
C GLN A 130 -4.01 -14.81 0.82
N LYS A 131 -4.59 -16.01 0.87
CA LYS A 131 -3.91 -17.23 0.39
C LYS A 131 -3.64 -17.12 -1.11
N MET A 132 -2.58 -17.77 -1.60
CA MET A 132 -2.21 -17.74 -3.03
C MET A 132 -3.36 -18.19 -3.94
N ASN A 133 -4.12 -19.19 -3.49
CA ASN A 133 -5.29 -19.74 -4.18
C ASN A 133 -6.55 -19.51 -3.33
N PRO A 134 -7.25 -18.36 -3.47
CA PRO A 134 -8.51 -18.10 -2.77
C PRO A 134 -9.61 -19.11 -3.19
N ASP A 135 -10.63 -19.29 -2.35
CA ASP A 135 -11.73 -20.25 -2.62
C ASP A 135 -12.52 -19.89 -3.88
N ASP A 136 -12.68 -18.59 -4.13
CA ASP A 136 -13.28 -18.07 -5.35
C ASP A 136 -12.18 -17.46 -6.22
N LYS A 137 -11.97 -18.03 -7.42
CA LYS A 137 -10.96 -17.56 -8.38
C LYS A 137 -11.22 -16.14 -8.87
N LEU A 138 -12.43 -15.61 -8.70
CA LEU A 138 -12.73 -14.21 -9.03
C LEU A 138 -12.10 -13.23 -8.04
N ASP A 139 -11.86 -13.65 -6.79
CA ASP A 139 -11.40 -12.79 -5.68
C ASP A 139 -9.88 -12.64 -5.59
N VAL A 140 -9.15 -13.17 -6.57
CA VAL A 140 -7.69 -13.17 -6.62
C VAL A 140 -7.14 -11.73 -6.62
N LEU A 141 -6.51 -11.29 -5.53
CA LEU A 141 -5.73 -10.04 -5.49
C LEU A 141 -4.77 -9.95 -6.67
N ARG A 142 -4.78 -8.82 -7.38
CA ARG A 142 -3.97 -8.57 -8.58
C ARG A 142 -3.92 -7.10 -8.98
N ASP A 143 -2.84 -6.71 -9.63
CA ASP A 143 -2.74 -5.43 -10.34
C ASP A 143 -3.49 -5.47 -11.69
N GLY A 144 -3.56 -6.64 -12.35
CA GLY A 144 -4.14 -6.76 -13.69
C GLY A 144 -3.18 -6.24 -14.77
N VAL A 145 -3.61 -6.25 -16.03
CA VAL A 145 -2.85 -5.76 -17.21
C VAL A 145 -3.61 -4.69 -18.00
N ASN A 146 -4.82 -4.36 -17.55
CA ASN A 146 -5.67 -3.32 -18.09
C ASN A 146 -5.81 -2.16 -17.09
N THR A 147 -5.77 -0.94 -17.61
CA THR A 147 -5.94 0.31 -16.85
C THR A 147 -7.39 0.60 -16.48
N ASN A 148 -8.36 -0.12 -17.05
CA ASN A 148 -9.77 0.03 -16.73
C ASN A 148 -10.07 -0.41 -15.28
N LYS A 149 -11.00 0.30 -14.63
CA LYS A 149 -11.60 -0.17 -13.38
C LYS A 149 -12.52 -1.37 -13.64
N GLN A 150 -12.68 -2.23 -12.63
CA GLN A 150 -13.64 -3.35 -12.66
C GLN A 150 -15.07 -2.87 -12.97
N ASN A 151 -15.94 -3.73 -13.50
CA ASN A 151 -17.34 -3.35 -13.76
C ASN A 151 -18.22 -3.49 -12.51
N PHE A 152 -19.30 -2.72 -12.41
CA PHE A 152 -20.34 -2.94 -11.40
C PHE A 152 -21.68 -2.50 -11.98
N ASN A 153 -22.69 -3.37 -11.96
CA ASN A 153 -24.01 -3.06 -12.50
C ASN A 153 -24.99 -2.75 -11.37
N GLU A 154 -25.27 -1.46 -11.18
CA GLU A 154 -26.19 -0.94 -10.16
C GLU A 154 -27.63 -1.44 -10.30
N LYS A 155 -28.05 -1.92 -11.48
CA LYS A 155 -29.39 -2.47 -11.71
C LYS A 155 -29.55 -3.91 -11.19
N ASN A 156 -28.45 -4.65 -11.04
CA ASN A 156 -28.44 -6.08 -10.68
C ASN A 156 -27.88 -6.31 -9.27
N VAL A 157 -28.30 -5.48 -8.31
CA VAL A 157 -27.72 -5.48 -6.95
C VAL A 157 -28.56 -6.23 -5.92
N ASN A 158 -29.71 -6.78 -6.32
CA ASN A 158 -30.62 -7.54 -5.47
C ASN A 158 -30.87 -8.94 -6.06
N PRO A 159 -29.84 -9.82 -6.12
CA PRO A 159 -30.03 -11.20 -6.57
C PRO A 159 -31.07 -11.93 -5.71
N LYS A 160 -31.82 -12.84 -6.32
CA LYS A 160 -32.81 -13.69 -5.62
C LYS A 160 -32.21 -15.00 -5.09
N THR A 161 -31.06 -15.41 -5.62
CA THR A 161 -30.35 -16.63 -5.21
C THR A 161 -28.85 -16.42 -5.16
N ARG A 162 -28.14 -17.28 -4.41
CA ARG A 162 -26.67 -17.30 -4.40
C ARG A 162 -26.06 -17.55 -5.80
N LYS A 163 -26.68 -18.43 -6.59
CA LYS A 163 -26.24 -18.72 -7.97
C LYS A 163 -26.33 -17.48 -8.87
N GLU A 164 -27.42 -16.71 -8.74
CA GLU A 164 -27.59 -15.45 -9.47
C GLU A 164 -26.56 -14.41 -9.04
N SER A 165 -26.33 -14.24 -7.74
CA SER A 165 -25.29 -13.36 -7.20
C SER A 165 -23.92 -13.69 -7.78
N HIS A 166 -23.55 -14.97 -7.80
CA HIS A 166 -22.28 -15.40 -8.37
C HIS A 166 -22.21 -15.18 -9.89
N LYS A 167 -23.32 -15.36 -10.62
CA LYS A 167 -23.40 -15.03 -12.06
C LYS A 167 -23.21 -13.54 -12.33
N ILE A 168 -23.76 -12.66 -11.49
CA ILE A 168 -23.58 -11.21 -11.59
C ILE A 168 -22.11 -10.85 -11.34
N LYS A 169 -21.52 -11.38 -10.26
CA LYS A 169 -20.09 -11.24 -9.94
C LYS A 169 -19.20 -11.68 -11.10
N GLY A 170 -19.46 -12.86 -11.69
CA GLY A 170 -18.68 -13.40 -12.82
C GLY A 170 -18.78 -12.56 -14.09
N LYS A 171 -19.86 -11.81 -14.31
CA LYS A 171 -19.96 -10.86 -15.43
C LYS A 171 -19.22 -9.56 -15.15
N ALA A 172 -19.20 -9.12 -13.89
CA ALA A 172 -18.62 -7.87 -13.43
C ALA A 172 -17.09 -7.93 -13.30
N VAL A 173 -16.58 -8.98 -12.65
CA VAL A 173 -15.15 -9.14 -12.36
C VAL A 173 -14.40 -9.63 -13.59
N LYS A 174 -13.41 -8.85 -14.04
CA LYS A 174 -12.51 -9.19 -15.14
C LYS A 174 -11.13 -9.58 -14.62
N ALA A 175 -10.58 -10.67 -15.15
CA ALA A 175 -9.30 -11.23 -14.71
C ALA A 175 -8.10 -10.34 -15.12
N ASP A 176 -8.21 -9.62 -16.23
CA ASP A 176 -7.22 -8.68 -16.75
C ASP A 176 -7.23 -7.32 -16.04
N SER A 177 -8.26 -7.03 -15.25
CA SER A 177 -8.41 -5.77 -14.52
C SER A 177 -7.95 -5.93 -13.07
N GLY A 178 -7.43 -4.85 -12.49
CA GLY A 178 -6.94 -4.82 -11.11
C GLY A 178 -8.04 -5.14 -10.09
N LEU A 179 -7.66 -5.76 -8.97
CA LEU A 179 -8.57 -6.13 -7.89
C LEU A 179 -7.80 -6.10 -6.56
N HIS A 180 -8.01 -5.04 -5.78
CA HIS A 180 -7.48 -4.92 -4.41
C HIS A 180 -8.53 -5.22 -3.35
N GLU A 181 -9.83 -5.14 -3.67
CA GLU A 181 -10.95 -5.46 -2.79
C GLU A 181 -11.97 -6.24 -3.61
N THR A 182 -12.71 -7.16 -3.00
CA THR A 182 -13.60 -8.07 -3.75
C THR A 182 -14.90 -7.39 -4.18
N TRP A 183 -15.56 -7.96 -5.19
CA TRP A 183 -16.90 -7.50 -5.58
C TRP A 183 -17.90 -7.63 -4.43
N ASP A 184 -17.82 -8.72 -3.65
CA ASP A 184 -18.71 -8.95 -2.51
C ASP A 184 -18.53 -7.87 -1.43
N TRP A 185 -17.29 -7.42 -1.19
CA TRP A 185 -16.99 -6.31 -0.28
C TRP A 185 -17.64 -5.01 -0.73
N TYR A 186 -17.47 -4.64 -2.00
CA TYR A 186 -18.08 -3.43 -2.54
C TYR A 186 -19.60 -3.53 -2.58
N HIS A 187 -20.15 -4.68 -2.96
CA HIS A 187 -21.60 -4.90 -2.99
C HIS A 187 -22.24 -4.74 -1.62
N LYS A 188 -21.58 -5.24 -0.57
CA LYS A 188 -21.95 -4.99 0.83
C LYS A 188 -21.95 -3.50 1.16
N CYS A 189 -20.88 -2.78 0.82
CA CYS A 189 -20.79 -1.33 1.04
C CYS A 189 -21.88 -0.56 0.27
N TYR A 190 -22.13 -0.94 -0.97
CA TYR A 190 -23.11 -0.33 -1.85
C TYR A 190 -24.56 -0.54 -1.35
N GLN A 191 -24.87 -1.66 -0.72
CA GLN A 191 -26.22 -1.90 -0.17
C GLN A 191 -26.41 -1.34 1.24
N ARG A 192 -25.34 -1.29 2.04
CA ARG A 192 -25.44 -0.85 3.43
C ARG A 192 -25.81 0.63 3.49
N GLU A 193 -26.79 0.96 4.31
CA GLU A 193 -27.13 2.34 4.67
C GLU A 193 -25.96 2.98 5.41
N ARG A 194 -25.59 4.21 5.07
CA ARG A 194 -24.48 4.90 5.76
C ARG A 194 -24.79 5.10 7.23
N ASN A 195 -23.75 5.19 8.04
CA ASN A 195 -23.93 5.60 9.42
C ASN A 195 -24.41 7.06 9.48
N ASN A 196 -25.68 7.24 9.88
CA ASN A 196 -26.32 8.55 9.98
C ASN A 196 -25.82 9.38 11.16
N GLY A 197 -24.98 8.84 12.04
CA GLY A 197 -24.28 9.60 13.09
C GLY A 197 -23.04 10.35 12.61
N LEU A 198 -22.59 10.12 11.36
CA LEU A 198 -21.38 10.74 10.83
C LEU A 198 -21.60 12.18 10.38
N PHE A 199 -20.66 13.03 10.76
CA PHE A 199 -20.59 14.42 10.31
C PHE A 199 -20.39 14.50 8.78
N ALA A 200 -21.27 15.25 8.12
CA ALA A 200 -21.25 15.53 6.69
C ALA A 200 -21.16 17.04 6.41
N ALA A 201 -20.98 17.87 7.43
CA ALA A 201 -21.08 19.33 7.33
C ALA A 201 -22.41 19.75 6.70
N ASP A 202 -22.36 20.70 5.78
CA ASP A 202 -23.49 21.19 4.97
C ASP A 202 -23.66 20.42 3.64
N GLN A 203 -22.90 19.34 3.40
CA GLN A 203 -22.99 18.58 2.15
C GLN A 203 -24.35 17.88 2.02
N ASN A 204 -25.01 18.09 0.88
CA ASN A 204 -26.20 17.32 0.52
C ASN A 204 -25.81 15.98 -0.11
N LEU A 205 -25.86 14.91 0.69
CA LEU A 205 -25.57 13.57 0.22
C LEU A 205 -26.73 13.02 -0.61
N ASN A 206 -26.42 12.47 -1.78
CA ASN A 206 -27.43 11.98 -2.72
C ASN A 206 -28.12 10.70 -2.21
N ASP A 207 -29.44 10.69 -2.24
CA ASP A 207 -30.21 9.47 -2.02
C ASP A 207 -30.07 8.54 -3.23
N LYS A 208 -29.89 7.24 -2.96
CA LYS A 208 -29.83 6.20 -3.98
C LYS A 208 -30.79 5.08 -3.62
N ASN A 209 -31.86 4.94 -4.40
CA ASN A 209 -32.96 4.00 -4.16
C ASN A 209 -33.65 4.20 -2.79
N GLY A 210 -33.89 5.47 -2.42
CA GLY A 210 -34.69 5.83 -1.24
C GLY A 210 -33.95 5.88 0.10
N TYR A 211 -32.61 5.79 0.11
CA TYR A 211 -31.77 6.02 1.29
C TYR A 211 -30.33 6.37 0.90
N LYS A 212 -29.52 6.80 1.87
CA LYS A 212 -28.09 7.12 1.70
C LYS A 212 -27.25 5.90 2.05
N ARG A 213 -26.39 5.43 1.16
CA ARG A 213 -25.55 4.23 1.34
C ARG A 213 -24.18 4.60 1.87
N ALA A 214 -23.45 3.60 2.37
CA ALA A 214 -22.06 3.72 2.80
C ALA A 214 -21.09 4.08 1.65
N THR A 215 -21.55 4.17 0.41
CA THR A 215 -20.79 4.79 -0.68
C THR A 215 -20.89 6.32 -0.70
N GLN A 216 -21.92 6.91 -0.08
CA GLN A 216 -22.06 8.36 0.07
C GLN A 216 -21.46 8.84 1.40
N THR A 217 -20.37 9.59 1.28
CA THR A 217 -19.69 10.25 2.40
C THR A 217 -19.57 11.75 2.14
N ARG A 218 -19.08 12.52 3.12
CA ARG A 218 -18.76 13.95 2.94
C ARG A 218 -17.88 14.19 1.71
N GLN A 219 -16.87 13.34 1.50
CA GLN A 219 -15.93 13.46 0.39
C GLN A 219 -16.42 12.81 -0.91
N ASN A 220 -17.42 11.93 -0.85
CA ASN A 220 -17.97 11.21 -2.00
C ASN A 220 -19.50 11.37 -2.05
N ASN A 221 -19.99 12.60 -2.08
CA ASN A 221 -21.42 12.92 -1.95
C ASN A 221 -22.32 12.21 -2.98
N GLY A 222 -21.82 12.03 -4.21
CA GLY A 222 -22.52 11.36 -5.31
C GLY A 222 -22.43 9.83 -5.27
N GLY A 223 -21.59 9.25 -4.41
CA GLY A 223 -21.33 7.82 -4.36
C GLY A 223 -20.57 7.30 -5.57
N GLY A 224 -19.61 8.07 -6.09
CA GLY A 224 -18.72 7.65 -7.16
C GLY A 224 -17.93 6.40 -6.78
N ARG A 225 -17.56 5.60 -7.79
CA ARG A 225 -16.88 4.31 -7.59
C ARG A 225 -15.44 4.33 -8.06
N SER A 226 -14.57 3.85 -7.19
CA SER A 226 -13.14 3.60 -7.44
C SER A 226 -12.79 2.16 -7.13
N GLY A 227 -12.52 1.39 -8.17
CA GLY A 227 -12.43 -0.07 -8.07
C GLY A 227 -13.63 -0.67 -7.33
N TYR A 228 -13.34 -1.38 -6.24
CA TYR A 228 -14.30 -1.95 -5.31
C TYR A 228 -14.04 -1.47 -3.87
N GLU A 229 -13.48 -0.28 -3.73
CA GLU A 229 -13.28 0.37 -2.42
C GLU A 229 -14.62 0.77 -1.79
N CYS A 230 -14.72 0.65 -0.46
CA CYS A 230 -15.81 1.22 0.32
C CYS A 230 -15.47 2.63 0.84
N PRO A 231 -16.10 3.71 0.34
CA PRO A 231 -15.80 5.08 0.75
C PRO A 231 -15.94 5.34 2.26
N GLU A 232 -16.98 4.80 2.90
CA GLU A 232 -17.15 4.97 4.36
C GLU A 232 -16.04 4.28 5.17
N GLU A 233 -15.54 3.13 4.73
CA GLU A 233 -14.40 2.48 5.40
C GLU A 233 -13.10 3.24 5.20
N ARG A 234 -12.91 3.82 4.01
CA ARG A 234 -11.77 4.67 3.69
C ARG A 234 -11.77 5.93 4.56
N ASP A 235 -12.90 6.66 4.59
CA ASP A 235 -13.01 8.01 5.15
C ASP A 235 -13.01 8.07 6.67
N TYR A 236 -13.49 7.02 7.34
CA TYR A 236 -13.67 7.04 8.78
C TYR A 236 -12.86 5.93 9.46
N TYR A 237 -12.04 6.33 10.45
CA TYR A 237 -11.21 5.45 11.23
C TYR A 237 -11.28 5.81 12.73
N PRO A 238 -11.39 4.83 13.64
CA PRO A 238 -11.59 3.40 13.42
C PRO A 238 -12.92 3.08 12.74
N TYR A 239 -12.95 2.03 11.92
CA TYR A 239 -14.16 1.61 11.24
C TYR A 239 -15.00 0.67 12.11
N TRP A 240 -16.32 0.89 12.18
CA TRP A 240 -17.23 0.20 13.11
C TRP A 240 -17.91 -1.05 12.53
N HIS A 241 -17.45 -1.54 11.37
CA HIS A 241 -17.89 -2.78 10.76
C HIS A 241 -16.69 -3.66 10.41
N PRO A 242 -16.91 -4.97 10.17
CA PRO A 242 -15.85 -5.83 9.68
C PRO A 242 -15.24 -5.30 8.39
N THR A 243 -13.91 -5.33 8.31
CA THR A 243 -13.11 -4.82 7.18
C THR A 243 -12.03 -5.86 6.81
N PRO A 244 -11.66 -5.97 5.52
CA PRO A 244 -10.56 -6.83 5.10
C PRO A 244 -9.16 -6.32 5.51
N TRP A 245 -9.06 -5.08 5.97
CA TRP A 245 -7.79 -4.44 6.31
C TRP A 245 -7.37 -4.72 7.74
N LEU A 246 -6.10 -5.09 7.93
CA LEU A 246 -5.46 -5.21 9.23
C LEU A 246 -4.60 -3.97 9.50
N ASP A 247 -4.70 -3.45 10.72
CA ASP A 247 -3.96 -2.27 11.14
C ASP A 247 -2.50 -2.64 11.50
N ILE A 248 -1.53 -1.88 10.99
CA ILE A 248 -0.10 -2.00 11.31
C ILE A 248 0.27 -0.96 12.36
N ALA A 249 0.02 0.30 12.03
CA ALA A 249 0.39 1.44 12.85
C ALA A 249 -0.55 2.62 12.63
N VAL A 250 -0.79 3.39 13.69
CA VAL A 250 -1.52 4.67 13.67
C VAL A 250 -0.60 5.75 14.23
N PHE A 251 -0.34 6.75 13.41
CA PHE A 251 0.36 7.95 13.78
C PHE A 251 -0.68 9.01 14.10
N SER A 252 -0.95 9.22 15.38
CA SER A 252 -1.98 10.15 15.81
C SER A 252 -1.42 11.55 16.04
N GLN A 253 -2.21 12.58 15.74
CA GLN A 253 -1.91 13.92 16.22
C GLN A 253 -1.79 13.94 17.76
N LYS A 254 -2.78 13.38 18.45
CA LYS A 254 -2.89 13.36 19.91
C LYS A 254 -2.56 11.99 20.46
N SER A 255 -1.49 11.88 21.25
CA SER A 255 -1.07 10.60 21.83
C SER A 255 -2.15 9.97 22.71
N GLU A 256 -3.07 10.77 23.25
CA GLU A 256 -4.21 10.36 24.07
C GLU A 256 -5.21 9.50 23.28
N ASP A 257 -5.32 9.69 21.96
CA ASP A 257 -6.21 8.89 21.10
C ASP A 257 -5.70 7.47 20.87
N CYS A 258 -4.43 7.20 21.19
CA CYS A 258 -3.80 5.92 20.87
C CYS A 258 -4.46 4.72 21.53
N GLN A 259 -4.91 4.86 22.77
CA GLN A 259 -5.59 3.76 23.45
C GLN A 259 -6.91 3.42 22.74
N ASN A 260 -7.70 4.45 22.41
CA ASN A 260 -8.92 4.30 21.64
C ASN A 260 -8.67 3.67 20.25
N TYR A 261 -7.60 4.04 19.54
CA TYR A 261 -7.26 3.40 18.26
C TYR A 261 -6.86 1.94 18.39
N ARG A 262 -6.11 1.56 19.44
CA ARG A 262 -5.76 0.16 19.71
C ARG A 262 -7.00 -0.66 20.05
N ASP A 263 -7.87 -0.12 20.92
CA ASP A 263 -9.05 -0.81 21.42
C ASP A 263 -10.15 -0.96 20.38
N LYS A 264 -10.30 0.02 19.47
CA LYS A 264 -11.29 0.00 18.39
C LYS A 264 -10.75 -0.54 17.07
N SER A 265 -9.47 -0.90 16.98
CA SER A 265 -8.95 -1.57 15.79
C SER A 265 -9.63 -2.93 15.61
N PHE A 266 -9.99 -3.29 14.37
CA PHE A 266 -10.62 -4.59 14.09
C PHE A 266 -9.69 -5.77 14.43
N ASN A 267 -8.37 -5.55 14.54
CA ASN A 267 -7.42 -6.55 15.03
C ASN A 267 -7.75 -7.01 16.47
N GLN A 268 -8.36 -6.12 17.27
CA GLN A 268 -8.60 -6.32 18.70
C GLN A 268 -10.08 -6.30 19.10
N HIS A 269 -10.94 -5.70 18.30
CA HIS A 269 -12.37 -5.62 18.56
C HIS A 269 -13.16 -6.40 17.52
N ASN A 270 -14.17 -7.17 17.94
CA ASN A 270 -15.11 -7.80 16.99
C ASN A 270 -16.16 -6.78 16.58
N TYR A 271 -16.49 -6.72 15.29
CA TYR A 271 -17.54 -5.84 14.80
C TYR A 271 -18.71 -6.62 14.23
N GLY A 272 -19.91 -6.06 14.42
CA GLY A 272 -21.14 -6.66 13.92
C GLY A 272 -21.57 -6.15 12.55
N GLU A 273 -22.38 -6.95 11.88
CA GLU A 273 -23.15 -6.54 10.70
C GLU A 273 -24.48 -7.28 10.65
N CYS A 274 -25.41 -6.72 9.89
CA CYS A 274 -26.68 -7.39 9.62
C CYS A 274 -26.51 -8.48 8.56
N VAL A 275 -26.98 -9.69 8.88
CA VAL A 275 -26.95 -10.86 8.01
C VAL A 275 -28.35 -11.20 7.53
N GLU A 276 -28.44 -11.45 6.23
CA GLU A 276 -29.65 -11.89 5.55
C GLU A 276 -29.41 -13.21 4.81
N PHE A 277 -30.50 -13.90 4.48
CA PHE A 277 -30.48 -15.20 3.81
C PHE A 277 -31.35 -15.19 2.55
N TYR A 278 -30.93 -15.98 1.56
CA TYR A 278 -31.78 -16.38 0.45
C TYR A 278 -32.82 -17.43 0.92
N PRO A 279 -33.84 -17.75 0.10
CA PRO A 279 -34.84 -18.79 0.45
C PRO A 279 -34.22 -20.16 0.77
N ASP A 280 -33.08 -20.49 0.15
CA ASP A 280 -32.30 -21.71 0.40
C ASP A 280 -31.45 -21.67 1.69
N LYS A 281 -31.66 -20.65 2.54
CA LYS A 281 -30.91 -20.38 3.77
C LYS A 281 -29.42 -20.11 3.59
N THR A 282 -28.94 -19.91 2.36
CA THR A 282 -27.57 -19.45 2.15
C THR A 282 -27.45 -17.96 2.46
N ARG A 283 -26.33 -17.56 3.07
CA ARG A 283 -26.07 -16.15 3.45
C ARG A 283 -25.98 -15.26 2.20
N LYS A 284 -26.69 -14.14 2.23
CA LYS A 284 -26.46 -13.02 1.30
C LYS A 284 -25.16 -12.30 1.66
N CYS A 285 -24.42 -11.84 0.65
CA CYS A 285 -23.19 -11.07 0.86
C CYS A 285 -23.43 -9.65 1.40
N ALA A 286 -24.65 -9.12 1.26
CA ALA A 286 -24.98 -7.74 1.56
C ALA A 286 -26.30 -7.63 2.33
N SER A 287 -26.40 -6.62 3.19
CA SER A 287 -27.63 -6.17 3.85
C SER A 287 -27.66 -4.65 3.89
N ARG A 288 -28.87 -4.09 3.90
CA ARG A 288 -29.09 -2.65 4.05
C ARG A 288 -28.75 -2.16 5.46
N TYR A 289 -29.06 -2.93 6.49
CA TYR A 289 -29.06 -2.42 7.86
C TYR A 289 -27.65 -2.35 8.44
N ASN A 290 -27.29 -1.18 8.96
CA ASN A 290 -25.94 -0.88 9.44
C ASN A 290 -25.78 -0.94 10.97
N ASN A 291 -26.85 -1.20 11.71
CA ASN A 291 -26.80 -1.31 13.16
C ASN A 291 -27.73 -2.41 13.66
N LYS A 292 -27.46 -2.87 14.87
CA LYS A 292 -28.18 -3.99 15.51
C LYS A 292 -29.68 -3.72 15.60
N ALA A 293 -30.08 -2.55 16.09
CA ALA A 293 -31.49 -2.20 16.26
C ALA A 293 -32.26 -2.21 14.93
N ALA A 294 -31.70 -1.61 13.87
CA ALA A 294 -32.29 -1.61 12.53
C ALA A 294 -32.35 -3.02 11.92
N CYS A 295 -31.33 -3.85 12.17
CA CYS A 295 -31.29 -5.23 11.71
C CYS A 295 -32.39 -6.09 12.35
N GLU A 296 -32.48 -6.04 13.69
CA GLU A 296 -33.41 -6.85 14.47
C GLU A 296 -34.87 -6.42 14.29
N SER A 297 -35.14 -5.10 14.23
CA SER A 297 -36.48 -4.57 13.91
C SER A 297 -36.99 -5.02 12.54
N ASN A 298 -36.09 -5.28 11.60
CA ASN A 298 -36.41 -5.84 10.28
C ASN A 298 -36.36 -7.37 10.23
N LYS A 299 -36.40 -8.03 11.41
CA LYS A 299 -36.42 -9.48 11.60
C LYS A 299 -35.23 -10.17 10.92
N LYS A 300 -34.07 -9.52 10.91
CA LYS A 300 -32.80 -10.06 10.41
C LYS A 300 -31.88 -10.40 11.59
N THR A 301 -30.72 -11.00 11.29
CA THR A 301 -29.80 -11.48 12.32
C THR A 301 -28.59 -10.57 12.40
N TRP A 302 -28.37 -9.94 13.55
CA TRP A 302 -27.11 -9.24 13.81
C TRP A 302 -26.04 -10.25 14.24
N VAL A 303 -24.89 -10.23 13.56
CA VAL A 303 -23.81 -11.20 13.80
C VAL A 303 -22.49 -10.46 13.99
N GLU A 304 -21.76 -10.83 15.04
CA GLU A 304 -20.40 -10.34 15.29
C GLU A 304 -19.37 -11.21 14.58
N PHE A 305 -18.41 -10.54 13.94
CA PHE A 305 -17.32 -11.16 13.21
C PHE A 305 -15.98 -10.76 13.81
N SER A 306 -15.00 -11.64 13.64
CA SER A 306 -13.62 -11.45 14.05
C SER A 306 -12.73 -11.22 12.84
N SER A 307 -11.76 -10.31 13.00
CA SER A 307 -10.61 -10.25 12.11
C SER A 307 -9.69 -11.45 12.37
N TYR A 308 -8.76 -11.69 11.45
CA TYR A 308 -7.75 -12.72 11.61
C TYR A 308 -6.54 -12.41 10.73
N LEU A 309 -5.37 -12.82 11.19
CA LEU A 309 -4.15 -12.87 10.38
C LEU A 309 -4.25 -14.04 9.39
N GLU A 310 -4.60 -15.22 9.89
CA GLU A 310 -4.97 -16.39 9.08
C GLU A 310 -5.90 -17.32 9.85
N LYS A 311 -6.56 -18.24 9.12
CA LYS A 311 -7.34 -19.34 9.71
C LYS A 311 -6.40 -20.48 10.09
N ALA A 312 -6.70 -21.17 11.19
CA ALA A 312 -5.94 -22.33 11.69
C ALA A 312 -6.84 -23.59 11.67
N PRO A 313 -7.14 -24.17 10.49
CA PRO A 313 -8.09 -25.26 10.33
C PRO A 313 -7.68 -26.57 11.02
N GLU A 314 -6.43 -26.69 11.44
CA GLU A 314 -5.92 -27.79 12.24
C GLU A 314 -6.56 -27.87 13.64
N TYR A 315 -7.09 -26.76 14.17
CA TYR A 315 -7.82 -26.71 15.44
C TYR A 315 -9.33 -26.63 15.17
N LYS A 316 -10.03 -27.72 15.47
CA LYS A 316 -11.43 -27.94 15.07
C LYS A 316 -12.43 -27.63 16.19
N THR A 317 -11.95 -27.42 17.42
CA THR A 317 -12.79 -27.12 18.59
C THR A 317 -12.36 -25.82 19.28
N ALA A 318 -13.26 -25.25 20.08
CA ALA A 318 -12.95 -24.07 20.88
C ALA A 318 -11.83 -24.34 21.88
N GLU A 319 -11.79 -25.55 22.46
CA GLU A 319 -10.79 -26.00 23.42
C GLU A 319 -9.42 -26.16 22.77
N GLU A 320 -9.35 -26.78 21.59
CA GLU A 320 -8.12 -26.89 20.81
C GLU A 320 -7.59 -25.50 20.44
N CYS A 321 -8.48 -24.62 19.98
CA CYS A 321 -8.14 -23.27 19.59
C CYS A 321 -7.58 -22.45 20.76
N LYS A 322 -8.22 -22.51 21.93
CA LYS A 322 -7.73 -21.87 23.16
C LYS A 322 -6.35 -22.40 23.57
N LYS A 323 -6.13 -23.71 23.43
CA LYS A 323 -4.84 -24.37 23.75
C LYS A 323 -3.75 -24.11 22.70
N ALA A 324 -4.07 -23.65 21.51
CA ALA A 324 -3.08 -23.38 20.44
C ALA A 324 -2.04 -22.31 20.83
N LYS A 325 -2.42 -21.35 21.68
CA LYS A 325 -1.53 -20.24 22.12
C LYS A 325 -0.23 -20.74 22.74
N SER A 326 -0.28 -21.80 23.54
CA SER A 326 0.91 -22.33 24.24
C SER A 326 1.93 -22.98 23.30
N LYS A 327 1.53 -23.40 22.10
CA LYS A 327 2.39 -24.13 21.16
C LYS A 327 3.23 -23.21 20.28
N VAL A 328 2.65 -22.12 19.80
CA VAL A 328 3.28 -21.22 18.80
C VAL A 328 3.52 -19.79 19.31
N ASN A 329 3.13 -19.49 20.55
CA ASN A 329 3.14 -18.15 21.14
C ASN A 329 2.42 -17.08 20.30
N VAL A 330 1.35 -17.50 19.60
CA VAL A 330 0.45 -16.62 18.86
C VAL A 330 -0.94 -16.77 19.43
N GLU A 331 -1.62 -15.66 19.67
CA GLU A 331 -2.99 -15.68 20.17
C GLU A 331 -3.95 -16.24 19.11
N HIS A 332 -4.86 -17.12 19.56
CA HIS A 332 -5.91 -17.67 18.73
C HIS A 332 -7.27 -17.32 19.31
N VAL A 333 -8.25 -17.10 18.43
CA VAL A 333 -9.63 -16.76 18.78
C VAL A 333 -10.57 -17.74 18.09
N TRP A 334 -11.49 -18.34 18.85
CA TRP A 334 -12.57 -19.16 18.30
C TRP A 334 -13.77 -18.28 17.95
N GLY A 335 -13.99 -18.01 16.68
CA GLY A 335 -14.94 -16.98 16.23
C GLY A 335 -15.42 -17.15 14.80
N LEU A 336 -16.33 -16.27 14.37
CA LEU A 336 -16.76 -16.21 12.97
C LEU A 336 -15.81 -15.30 12.21
N PRO A 337 -15.04 -15.81 11.22
CA PRO A 337 -14.20 -14.93 10.41
C PRO A 337 -15.08 -14.01 9.56
N TRP A 338 -14.67 -12.76 9.40
CA TRP A 338 -15.44 -11.74 8.66
C TRP A 338 -15.80 -12.15 7.22
N ASP A 339 -15.02 -13.03 6.61
CA ASP A 339 -15.20 -13.52 5.24
C ASP A 339 -16.09 -14.77 5.12
N THR A 340 -16.61 -15.31 6.24
CA THR A 340 -17.32 -16.60 6.23
C THR A 340 -18.61 -16.54 5.42
N LYS A 341 -18.89 -17.60 4.66
CA LYS A 341 -20.19 -17.79 3.99
C LYS A 341 -21.19 -18.56 4.87
N ASN A 342 -20.72 -19.17 5.96
CA ASN A 342 -21.53 -19.97 6.88
C ASN A 342 -21.36 -19.44 8.31
N ILE A 343 -22.39 -18.74 8.79
CA ILE A 343 -22.36 -18.13 10.13
C ILE A 343 -22.68 -19.11 11.27
N SER A 344 -23.04 -20.36 10.93
CA SER A 344 -23.30 -21.41 11.93
C SER A 344 -22.01 -22.13 12.35
N HIS A 345 -20.89 -21.84 11.69
CA HIS A 345 -19.63 -22.54 11.91
C HIS A 345 -18.53 -21.55 12.33
N LYS A 346 -18.18 -21.55 13.62
CA LYS A 346 -17.00 -20.86 14.13
C LYS A 346 -15.74 -21.61 13.70
N GLU A 347 -14.67 -20.86 13.52
CA GLU A 347 -13.36 -21.37 13.11
C GLU A 347 -12.30 -20.90 14.12
N CYS A 348 -11.16 -21.59 14.16
CA CYS A 348 -10.01 -21.10 14.90
C CYS A 348 -9.23 -20.10 14.06
N LEU A 349 -8.99 -18.92 14.63
CA LEU A 349 -8.41 -17.77 13.95
C LEU A 349 -7.13 -17.34 14.64
N VAL A 350 -6.05 -17.20 13.88
CA VAL A 350 -4.81 -16.58 14.36
C VAL A 350 -5.06 -15.08 14.48
N ARG A 351 -4.92 -14.50 15.67
CA ARG A 351 -5.19 -13.08 15.91
C ARG A 351 -4.10 -12.23 15.26
N ALA A 352 -4.50 -11.11 14.64
CA ALA A 352 -3.57 -10.10 14.17
C ALA A 352 -2.98 -9.31 15.34
N ASP A 353 -1.80 -8.73 15.14
CA ASP A 353 -1.14 -7.94 16.17
C ASP A 353 -1.94 -6.67 16.52
N VAL A 354 -1.82 -6.22 17.77
CA VAL A 354 -2.32 -4.89 18.16
C VAL A 354 -1.57 -3.85 17.31
N PRO A 355 -2.26 -2.87 16.69
CA PRO A 355 -1.55 -1.85 15.93
C PRO A 355 -0.63 -1.04 16.83
N VAL A 356 0.55 -0.70 16.31
CA VAL A 356 1.40 0.30 16.95
C VAL A 356 0.65 1.62 16.93
N CYS A 357 0.68 2.39 18.01
CA CYS A 357 0.20 3.76 17.97
C CYS A 357 1.22 4.69 18.61
N GLN A 358 1.55 5.76 17.90
CA GLN A 358 2.52 6.77 18.31
C GLN A 358 2.12 8.13 17.76
N LYS A 359 2.75 9.18 18.27
CA LYS A 359 2.53 10.54 17.76
C LYS A 359 2.97 10.66 16.30
N ALA A 360 2.23 11.42 15.50
CA ALA A 360 2.57 11.69 14.13
C ALA A 360 3.86 12.51 14.04
N ALA A 361 4.77 12.05 13.17
CA ALA A 361 6.02 12.74 12.94
C ALA A 361 5.76 14.10 12.25
N TYR A 362 6.55 15.10 12.64
CA TYR A 362 6.52 16.40 11.98
C TYR A 362 6.76 16.24 10.48
N SER A 363 5.98 16.95 9.68
CA SER A 363 6.27 17.14 8.27
C SER A 363 5.84 18.51 7.80
N ARG A 364 6.68 19.16 6.99
CA ARG A 364 6.46 20.54 6.56
C ARG A 364 5.32 20.64 5.54
N THR A 365 4.38 21.57 5.79
CA THR A 365 3.31 21.93 4.85
C THR A 365 3.87 22.40 3.50
N ASN A 366 3.21 22.03 2.41
CA ASN A 366 3.50 22.41 1.02
C ASN A 366 4.89 22.01 0.48
N HIS A 367 5.60 21.11 1.15
CA HIS A 367 6.94 20.67 0.76
C HIS A 367 7.05 19.15 0.67
N LEU A 368 5.95 18.48 0.28
CA LEU A 368 5.82 17.02 0.27
C LEU A 368 6.31 16.37 1.57
N GLY A 369 6.13 17.06 2.71
CA GLY A 369 6.34 16.46 4.01
C GLY A 369 7.79 16.08 4.31
N ASN A 370 8.76 16.92 3.93
CA ASN A 370 10.11 16.85 4.52
C ASN A 370 9.97 16.73 6.04
N GLY A 371 10.42 15.60 6.57
CA GLY A 371 10.47 15.36 8.00
C GLY A 371 11.58 16.17 8.64
N LEU A 372 11.74 16.00 9.96
CA LEU A 372 12.88 16.57 10.66
C LEU A 372 14.20 16.05 10.04
N SER A 373 15.19 16.93 9.94
CA SER A 373 16.50 16.62 9.34
C SER A 373 16.49 16.35 7.83
N GLY A 374 15.42 16.72 7.12
CA GLY A 374 15.37 16.65 5.65
C GLY A 374 15.25 15.24 5.07
N THR A 375 14.83 14.27 5.88
CA THR A 375 14.52 12.90 5.42
C THR A 375 13.01 12.71 5.24
N MET A 376 12.63 11.71 4.45
CA MET A 376 11.24 11.30 4.36
C MET A 376 10.77 10.71 5.70
N ASN A 377 9.51 10.93 6.04
CA ASN A 377 8.89 10.21 7.13
C ASN A 377 8.88 8.71 6.83
N SER A 378 9.16 7.93 7.87
CA SER A 378 9.36 6.50 7.71
C SER A 378 8.94 5.70 8.93
N PHE A 379 8.65 4.42 8.70
CA PHE A 379 8.31 3.47 9.75
C PHE A 379 8.94 2.11 9.44
N MET A 380 9.56 1.48 10.44
CA MET A 380 10.12 0.14 10.27
C MET A 380 9.04 -0.91 10.54
N TRP A 381 8.42 -1.44 9.48
CA TRP A 381 7.38 -2.45 9.63
C TRP A 381 8.00 -3.84 9.87
N LYS A 382 7.74 -4.42 11.05
CA LYS A 382 7.94 -5.85 11.30
C LYS A 382 6.86 -6.64 10.54
N LEU A 383 7.26 -7.32 9.47
CA LEU A 383 6.34 -8.15 8.68
C LEU A 383 5.77 -9.29 9.54
N PRO A 384 4.50 -9.65 9.36
CA PRO A 384 3.84 -10.66 10.20
C PRO A 384 4.49 -12.05 10.05
N TYR A 385 4.42 -12.83 11.13
CA TYR A 385 4.66 -14.27 11.11
C TYR A 385 3.32 -15.00 10.95
N PHE A 386 3.20 -15.83 9.92
CA PHE A 386 2.06 -16.72 9.71
C PHE A 386 2.42 -18.15 10.18
N PRO A 387 1.81 -18.65 11.28
CA PRO A 387 1.98 -20.02 11.75
C PRO A 387 1.93 -21.11 10.68
N SER A 388 1.09 -20.96 9.65
CA SER A 388 0.93 -21.98 8.62
C SER A 388 2.17 -22.15 7.71
N GLY A 389 3.08 -21.18 7.70
CA GLY A 389 4.23 -21.18 6.79
C GLY A 389 3.85 -21.06 5.30
N ASN A 390 2.59 -20.79 4.99
CA ASN A 390 2.13 -20.64 3.61
C ASN A 390 2.47 -19.27 3.07
N GLU A 391 2.84 -19.22 1.78
CA GLU A 391 2.98 -17.95 1.07
C GLU A 391 1.65 -17.19 1.03
N LYS A 392 1.71 -15.88 1.23
CA LYS A 392 0.55 -14.98 1.17
C LYS A 392 0.75 -13.95 0.09
N ARG A 393 -0.34 -13.58 -0.57
CA ARG A 393 -0.39 -12.44 -1.48
C ARG A 393 -1.01 -11.25 -0.76
N CYS A 394 -0.34 -10.11 -0.76
CA CYS A 394 -0.71 -8.97 0.06
C CYS A 394 -0.66 -7.65 -0.69
N VAL A 395 -1.34 -6.65 -0.12
CA VAL A 395 -1.29 -5.25 -0.54
C VAL A 395 -1.14 -4.37 0.70
N PHE A 396 -0.34 -3.32 0.58
CA PHE A 396 -0.17 -2.30 1.62
C PHE A 396 -1.02 -1.06 1.28
N ARG A 397 -1.56 -0.41 2.31
CA ARG A 397 -2.32 0.84 2.21
C ARG A 397 -1.81 1.82 3.26
N ILE A 398 -1.63 3.07 2.85
CA ILE A 398 -1.44 4.21 3.74
C ILE A 398 -2.61 5.16 3.58
N ARG A 399 -3.19 5.62 4.69
CA ARG A 399 -4.20 6.67 4.72
C ARG A 399 -3.69 7.88 5.47
N TYR A 400 -4.07 9.06 5.00
CA TYR A 400 -3.75 10.33 5.62
C TYR A 400 -5.05 11.10 5.80
N ASN A 401 -5.51 11.12 7.04
CA ASN A 401 -6.74 11.76 7.45
C ASN A 401 -6.39 13.12 8.00
N ILE A 402 -6.82 14.19 7.33
CA ILE A 402 -6.63 15.56 7.79
C ILE A 402 -7.95 16.23 8.11
N SER A 403 -7.88 17.18 9.03
CA SER A 403 -8.95 18.15 9.29
C SER A 403 -8.33 19.49 9.65
N THR A 404 -9.11 20.55 9.44
CA THR A 404 -8.82 21.85 10.07
C THR A 404 -9.11 21.79 11.58
N ASP A 405 -8.66 22.82 12.30
CA ASP A 405 -8.96 23.02 13.73
C ASP A 405 -10.22 23.88 13.96
N ASP A 406 -10.96 24.24 12.90
CA ASP A 406 -12.21 25.01 12.99
C ASP A 406 -13.33 24.27 13.74
N TYR A 407 -13.15 22.96 13.96
CA TYR A 407 -14.04 22.13 14.76
C TYR A 407 -13.25 20.98 15.39
N ASP A 408 -13.85 20.30 16.36
CA ASP A 408 -13.28 19.09 16.93
C ASP A 408 -13.89 17.83 16.29
N PRO A 409 -13.17 17.10 15.42
CA PRO A 409 -13.61 15.83 14.87
C PRO A 409 -14.06 14.77 15.89
N ALA A 410 -13.59 14.82 17.14
CA ALA A 410 -13.95 13.84 18.16
C ALA A 410 -15.36 14.06 18.74
N THR A 411 -15.86 15.30 18.72
CA THR A 411 -17.17 15.68 19.30
C THR A 411 -18.17 16.16 18.24
N THR A 412 -17.73 16.33 16.99
CA THR A 412 -18.58 16.76 15.89
C THR A 412 -19.23 15.57 15.20
N THR A 413 -20.56 15.53 15.20
CA THR A 413 -21.36 14.39 14.71
C THR A 413 -22.41 14.86 13.71
N ALA A 414 -23.31 13.97 13.29
CA ALA A 414 -24.43 14.35 12.45
C ALA A 414 -25.41 15.35 13.09
N ALA A 415 -25.41 15.52 14.41
CA ALA A 415 -26.24 16.54 15.08
C ALA A 415 -25.89 17.96 14.64
N GLN A 416 -24.66 18.17 14.16
CA GLN A 416 -24.15 19.42 13.62
C GLN A 416 -24.16 19.45 12.08
N ASN A 417 -24.98 18.66 11.38
CA ASN A 417 -25.06 18.76 9.91
C ASN A 417 -25.98 19.92 9.45
N GLY A 418 -25.85 20.28 8.17
CA GLY A 418 -26.67 21.31 7.53
C GLY A 418 -26.41 22.69 8.13
N LYS A 419 -27.48 23.43 8.44
CA LYS A 419 -27.39 24.79 8.99
C LYS A 419 -26.67 24.87 10.35
N LYS A 420 -26.58 23.76 11.08
CA LYS A 420 -25.91 23.69 12.40
C LYS A 420 -24.41 23.38 12.29
N SER A 421 -23.90 23.24 11.06
CA SER A 421 -22.49 22.93 10.85
C SER A 421 -21.60 24.05 11.33
N PRO A 422 -20.52 23.73 12.09
CA PRO A 422 -19.52 24.73 12.50
C PRO A 422 -18.77 25.29 11.28
N VAL A 423 -18.82 24.59 10.15
CA VAL A 423 -18.23 25.00 8.89
C VAL A 423 -19.28 24.98 7.78
N GLN A 424 -19.36 26.03 6.98
CA GLN A 424 -20.32 26.15 5.87
C GLN A 424 -19.55 26.43 4.58
N ASN A 425 -20.08 26.02 3.43
CA ASN A 425 -19.51 26.38 2.14
C ASN A 425 -19.66 27.87 1.87
N ASP A 426 -18.58 28.46 1.39
CA ASP A 426 -18.44 29.85 0.98
C ASP A 426 -19.23 30.86 1.84
N PRO A 427 -19.04 30.87 3.17
CA PRO A 427 -19.82 31.71 4.07
C PRO A 427 -19.47 33.18 3.87
N VAL A 428 -20.47 34.04 4.02
CA VAL A 428 -20.28 35.49 4.01
C VAL A 428 -20.08 35.97 5.43
N VAL A 429 -18.94 36.61 5.70
CA VAL A 429 -18.62 37.27 6.96
C VAL A 429 -18.69 38.79 6.77
N ASN A 430 -19.16 39.51 7.78
CA ASN A 430 -19.25 40.97 7.72
C ASN A 430 -18.09 41.59 8.51
N VAL A 431 -17.30 42.45 7.85
CA VAL A 431 -16.19 43.19 8.46
C VAL A 431 -16.47 44.68 8.31
N ALA A 432 -16.84 45.34 9.41
CA ALA A 432 -17.17 46.77 9.43
C ALA A 432 -18.20 47.21 8.36
N GLY A 433 -19.23 46.38 8.12
CA GLY A 433 -20.27 46.63 7.12
C GLY A 433 -19.99 46.01 5.75
N LEU A 434 -18.75 45.59 5.46
CA LEU A 434 -18.36 44.96 4.19
C LEU A 434 -18.63 43.45 4.23
N PRO A 435 -19.53 42.91 3.38
CA PRO A 435 -19.66 41.46 3.22
C PRO A 435 -18.46 40.90 2.44
N LEU A 436 -17.72 39.99 3.06
CA LEU A 436 -16.62 39.23 2.45
C LEU A 436 -17.02 37.75 2.37
N GLN A 437 -16.92 37.17 1.17
CA GLN A 437 -17.12 35.74 0.99
C GLN A 437 -15.80 35.01 1.23
N LEU A 438 -15.79 34.08 2.20
CA LEU A 438 -14.65 33.20 2.40
C LEU A 438 -14.66 32.11 1.31
N ALA A 439 -13.49 31.75 0.76
CA ALA A 439 -13.37 30.67 -0.22
C ALA A 439 -13.26 29.31 0.49
N ILE A 440 -14.32 28.90 1.18
CA ILE A 440 -14.37 27.70 2.00
C ILE A 440 -15.14 26.60 1.27
N ASN A 441 -14.49 25.44 1.11
CA ASN A 441 -15.15 24.24 0.64
C ASN A 441 -15.17 23.20 1.77
N THR A 442 -16.34 22.91 2.33
CA THR A 442 -16.51 21.97 3.45
C THR A 442 -16.21 20.52 3.05
N ALA A 443 -16.23 20.19 1.75
CA ALA A 443 -15.71 18.91 1.27
C ALA A 443 -14.18 18.82 1.39
N GLN A 444 -13.49 19.95 1.59
CA GLN A 444 -12.03 20.06 1.75
C GLN A 444 -11.59 20.25 3.22
N PHE A 445 -12.48 20.64 4.13
CA PHE A 445 -12.15 20.92 5.54
C PHE A 445 -11.86 19.67 6.38
N GLY A 446 -12.13 18.48 5.84
CA GLY A 446 -11.48 17.26 6.28
C GLY A 446 -11.43 16.25 5.17
N ARG A 447 -10.26 15.67 4.94
CA ARG A 447 -10.02 14.76 3.82
C ARG A 447 -9.22 13.54 4.22
N VAL A 448 -9.59 12.41 3.64
CA VAL A 448 -8.76 11.23 3.57
C VAL A 448 -8.11 11.13 2.21
N PHE A 449 -6.80 11.02 2.23
CA PHE A 449 -5.97 10.66 1.11
C PHE A 449 -5.42 9.27 1.31
N GLN A 450 -5.10 8.58 0.23
CA GLN A 450 -4.46 7.28 0.36
C GLN A 450 -3.54 6.97 -0.81
N ASP A 451 -2.62 6.07 -0.54
CA ASP A 451 -1.90 5.34 -1.57
C ASP A 451 -1.85 3.86 -1.21
N ARG A 452 -1.69 3.01 -2.23
CA ARG A 452 -1.60 1.56 -2.06
C ARG A 452 -0.44 1.02 -2.87
N SER A 453 0.31 0.09 -2.31
CA SER A 453 1.36 -0.61 -3.04
C SER A 453 0.78 -1.42 -4.20
N HIS A 454 1.64 -1.83 -5.14
CA HIS A 454 1.34 -3.01 -5.95
C HIS A 454 1.25 -4.26 -5.09
N VAL A 455 0.73 -5.34 -5.67
CA VAL A 455 0.67 -6.63 -5.00
C VAL A 455 2.09 -7.16 -4.74
N PHE A 456 2.34 -7.63 -3.52
CA PHE A 456 3.58 -8.29 -3.13
C PHE A 456 3.29 -9.60 -2.40
N HIS A 457 4.31 -10.44 -2.25
CA HIS A 457 4.20 -11.73 -1.58
C HIS A 457 4.93 -11.74 -0.25
N LEU A 458 4.35 -12.42 0.75
CA LEU A 458 5.00 -12.78 2.00
C LEU A 458 5.32 -14.28 1.97
N MET A 459 6.59 -14.61 1.74
CA MET A 459 7.10 -15.98 1.62
C MET A 459 7.50 -16.56 2.98
N PRO A 460 7.40 -17.88 3.18
CA PRO A 460 8.07 -18.53 4.30
C PRO A 460 9.58 -18.29 4.26
N ARG A 461 10.20 -18.25 5.43
CA ARG A 461 11.65 -18.16 5.56
C ARG A 461 12.33 -19.42 4.99
N PRO A 462 13.56 -19.31 4.47
CA PRO A 462 14.37 -20.48 4.19
C PRO A 462 14.53 -21.33 5.47
N LYS A 463 14.70 -22.63 5.30
CA LYS A 463 14.84 -23.57 6.41
C LYS A 463 15.94 -23.09 7.38
N ASP A 464 15.68 -23.20 8.67
CA ASP A 464 16.61 -22.89 9.77
C ASP A 464 17.05 -21.41 9.90
N VAL A 465 16.45 -20.49 9.14
CA VAL A 465 16.74 -19.05 9.23
C VAL A 465 15.95 -18.38 10.37
N THR A 466 16.66 -18.08 11.45
CA THR A 466 16.11 -17.46 12.69
C THR A 466 16.63 -16.04 12.94
N GLN A 467 17.60 -15.58 12.14
CA GLN A 467 18.19 -14.23 12.16
C GLN A 467 17.16 -13.15 11.82
N ASN A 468 17.40 -11.88 12.19
CA ASN A 468 16.58 -10.81 11.61
C ASN A 468 16.93 -10.64 10.12
N ILE A 469 15.94 -10.24 9.33
CA ILE A 469 16.09 -9.97 7.90
C ILE A 469 15.75 -8.51 7.65
N HIS A 470 16.65 -7.76 7.03
CA HIS A 470 16.45 -6.36 6.67
C HIS A 470 16.34 -6.24 5.15
N ASN A 471 15.26 -5.63 4.65
CA ASN A 471 15.07 -5.46 3.21
C ASN A 471 15.84 -4.23 2.69
N LEU A 472 16.60 -4.44 1.62
CA LEU A 472 17.25 -3.42 0.82
C LEU A 472 16.61 -3.41 -0.58
N ASN A 473 15.87 -2.35 -0.87
CA ASN A 473 15.11 -2.20 -2.11
C ASN A 473 15.55 -0.97 -2.90
N VAL A 474 14.81 -0.67 -3.98
CA VAL A 474 14.92 0.57 -4.75
C VAL A 474 13.57 1.28 -4.81
N ARG A 475 13.54 2.55 -4.42
CA ARG A 475 12.40 3.45 -4.64
C ARG A 475 12.61 4.29 -5.89
N GLY A 476 11.60 5.05 -6.29
CA GLY A 476 11.70 6.03 -7.35
C GLY A 476 11.45 5.49 -8.76
N LYS A 477 11.37 6.42 -9.72
CA LYS A 477 11.14 6.17 -11.15
C LYS A 477 12.09 6.99 -12.02
N ARG A 478 12.10 6.69 -13.32
CA ARG A 478 12.94 7.38 -14.30
C ARG A 478 12.56 8.87 -14.43
N GLY A 479 13.57 9.73 -14.53
CA GLY A 479 13.43 11.17 -14.73
C GLY A 479 14.27 11.99 -13.76
N ASN A 480 14.29 13.31 -13.97
CA ASN A 480 14.82 14.29 -13.01
C ASN A 480 13.76 14.69 -11.97
N ILE A 481 14.11 15.57 -11.02
CA ILE A 481 13.22 15.97 -9.93
C ILE A 481 11.87 16.53 -10.42
N VAL A 482 11.88 17.36 -11.46
CA VAL A 482 10.67 18.00 -12.02
C VAL A 482 9.80 16.97 -12.76
N GLN A 483 10.45 16.03 -13.45
CA GLN A 483 9.78 15.01 -14.26
C GLN A 483 9.14 13.91 -13.40
N THR A 484 9.81 13.54 -12.30
CA THR A 484 9.33 12.48 -11.42
C THR A 484 8.28 12.96 -10.42
N PHE A 485 8.28 14.27 -10.09
CA PHE A 485 7.36 14.87 -9.14
C PHE A 485 5.88 14.53 -9.45
N PRO A 486 5.07 14.16 -8.43
CA PRO A 486 5.38 14.09 -6.98
C PRO A 486 5.91 12.73 -6.48
N ALA A 487 6.30 11.82 -7.39
CA ALA A 487 7.17 10.70 -7.02
C ALA A 487 8.62 11.20 -6.86
N VAL A 488 9.57 10.28 -6.70
CA VAL A 488 10.99 10.63 -6.58
C VAL A 488 11.86 9.89 -7.58
N GLU A 489 13.09 10.37 -7.76
CA GLU A 489 14.13 9.71 -8.53
C GLU A 489 14.60 8.43 -7.83
N TYR A 490 15.35 7.60 -8.57
CA TYR A 490 15.84 6.35 -8.02
C TYR A 490 16.79 6.56 -6.85
N ASP A 491 16.52 5.84 -5.77
CA ASP A 491 17.43 5.71 -4.63
C ASP A 491 17.30 4.32 -4.01
N PHE A 492 18.35 3.87 -3.33
CA PHE A 492 18.26 2.69 -2.47
C PHE A 492 17.43 3.01 -1.23
N VAL A 493 16.65 2.04 -0.76
CA VAL A 493 15.86 2.18 0.46
C VAL A 493 16.07 0.96 1.37
N PRO A 494 16.66 1.15 2.56
CA PRO A 494 17.36 2.37 3.01
C PRO A 494 18.66 2.61 2.24
N ASN A 495 19.06 3.87 2.08
CA ASN A 495 20.35 4.25 1.50
C ASN A 495 21.51 4.11 2.51
N SER A 496 21.22 4.15 3.82
CA SER A 496 22.14 3.72 4.88
C SER A 496 21.47 2.63 5.70
N LEU A 497 21.95 1.39 5.55
CA LEU A 497 21.47 0.23 6.29
C LEU A 497 22.46 -0.08 7.41
N THR A 498 21.99 -0.13 8.66
CA THR A 498 22.80 -0.57 9.81
C THR A 498 22.21 -1.85 10.40
N ILE A 499 23.02 -2.91 10.48
CA ILE A 499 22.62 -4.23 10.98
C ILE A 499 23.68 -4.84 11.89
N ASN A 500 23.31 -5.84 12.67
CA ASN A 500 24.26 -6.65 13.41
C ASN A 500 24.88 -7.73 12.51
N SER A 501 26.08 -8.21 12.85
CA SER A 501 26.78 -9.26 12.09
C SER A 501 26.04 -10.61 11.96
N ASP A 502 25.09 -10.89 12.85
CA ASP A 502 24.24 -12.07 12.82
C ASP A 502 22.96 -11.87 12.00
N ASP A 503 22.61 -10.64 11.60
CA ASP A 503 21.45 -10.36 10.77
C ASP A 503 21.70 -10.64 9.28
N LEU A 504 20.62 -10.68 8.51
CA LEU A 504 20.63 -10.91 7.07
C LEU A 504 20.10 -9.70 6.29
N VAL A 505 20.64 -9.49 5.09
CA VAL A 505 20.15 -8.48 4.14
C VAL A 505 19.44 -9.18 2.99
N HIS A 506 18.18 -8.82 2.76
CA HIS A 506 17.42 -9.27 1.59
C HIS A 506 17.40 -8.17 0.53
N ILE A 507 18.10 -8.40 -0.58
CA ILE A 507 18.27 -7.44 -1.68
C ILE A 507 17.37 -7.85 -2.83
N GLN A 508 16.49 -6.95 -3.27
CA GLN A 508 15.65 -7.11 -4.47
C GLN A 508 15.27 -5.73 -5.02
N TRP A 509 14.76 -5.68 -6.24
CA TRP A 509 14.14 -4.45 -6.76
C TRP A 509 13.15 -4.76 -7.87
N THR A 510 12.27 -3.80 -8.10
CA THR A 510 11.29 -3.83 -9.17
C THR A 510 11.55 -2.68 -10.13
N GLY A 511 11.27 -2.88 -11.42
CA GLY A 511 11.40 -1.86 -12.46
C GLY A 511 10.40 -2.09 -13.60
N SER A 512 10.04 -1.02 -14.31
CA SER A 512 9.11 -1.06 -15.44
C SER A 512 9.81 -0.82 -16.79
N ASN A 513 9.23 -1.36 -17.86
CA ASN A 513 9.60 -1.16 -19.26
C ASN A 513 8.62 -0.24 -20.00
N THR A 514 7.72 0.43 -19.27
CA THR A 514 6.63 1.23 -19.87
C THR A 514 6.64 2.70 -19.48
N HIS A 515 7.57 3.16 -18.63
CA HIS A 515 7.53 4.52 -18.08
C HIS A 515 8.26 5.56 -18.95
N ASN A 516 7.81 5.78 -20.19
CA ASN A 516 8.51 6.67 -21.14
C ASN A 516 7.98 8.11 -21.20
N ASN A 517 6.97 8.46 -20.39
CA ASN A 517 6.33 9.76 -20.30
C ASN A 517 5.99 10.42 -21.65
N ASN A 518 5.65 9.62 -22.68
CA ASN A 518 5.47 10.08 -24.07
C ASN A 518 6.64 10.96 -24.58
N ASN A 519 7.87 10.66 -24.15
CA ASN A 519 9.09 11.44 -24.38
C ASN A 519 9.16 12.80 -23.66
N ASP A 520 8.18 13.16 -22.84
CA ASP A 520 8.12 14.38 -22.04
C ASP A 520 8.34 14.08 -20.55
N GLY A 521 9.57 13.64 -20.22
CA GLY A 521 9.96 13.43 -18.82
C GLY A 521 10.74 12.15 -18.56
N ASN A 522 11.78 11.87 -19.33
CA ASN A 522 12.42 10.55 -19.37
C ASN A 522 13.95 10.63 -19.17
N ASP A 523 14.42 11.68 -18.49
CA ASP A 523 15.85 11.90 -18.27
C ASP A 523 16.45 10.67 -17.57
N GLY A 524 17.42 10.07 -18.23
CA GLY A 524 18.13 8.95 -17.67
C GLY A 524 19.04 8.22 -18.64
N GLU A 525 19.82 7.27 -18.13
CA GLU A 525 20.73 6.48 -18.97
C GLU A 525 20.03 5.29 -19.62
N GLY A 526 20.48 4.88 -20.81
CA GLY A 526 19.93 3.75 -21.56
C GLY A 526 18.54 4.01 -22.16
N ASN A 527 17.84 2.95 -22.54
CA ASN A 527 16.61 3.02 -23.31
C ASN A 527 15.51 3.82 -22.60
N ALA A 528 14.84 4.68 -23.36
CA ALA A 528 13.68 5.41 -22.89
C ALA A 528 12.59 4.48 -22.36
N GLY A 529 11.96 4.87 -21.26
CA GLY A 529 10.87 4.09 -20.67
C GLY A 529 11.27 2.91 -19.81
N THR A 530 12.58 2.67 -19.64
CA THR A 530 13.07 1.47 -18.95
C THR A 530 13.75 1.82 -17.62
N ASP A 531 13.22 1.24 -16.55
CA ASP A 531 13.86 1.19 -15.25
C ASP A 531 14.85 0.02 -15.22
N ARG A 532 16.09 0.26 -14.78
CA ARG A 532 17.08 -0.78 -14.51
C ARG A 532 17.90 -0.34 -13.33
N HIS A 533 18.24 -1.31 -12.49
CA HIS A 533 19.10 -1.10 -11.33
C HIS A 533 20.14 -2.21 -11.28
N ASN A 534 21.25 -1.92 -10.62
CA ASN A 534 22.28 -2.90 -10.31
C ASN A 534 23.02 -2.42 -9.06
N ILE A 535 23.87 -3.29 -8.52
CA ILE A 535 24.75 -2.95 -7.39
C ILE A 535 26.18 -3.29 -7.77
N VAL A 536 27.06 -2.30 -7.71
CA VAL A 536 28.51 -2.47 -7.79
C VAL A 536 29.16 -1.82 -6.56
N GLN A 537 30.17 -2.48 -5.98
CA GLN A 537 30.84 -1.97 -4.78
C GLN A 537 31.74 -0.78 -5.14
N SER A 538 31.70 0.27 -4.33
CA SER A 538 32.58 1.44 -4.41
C SER A 538 33.50 1.51 -3.17
N LYS A 539 34.53 2.37 -3.24
CA LYS A 539 35.50 2.54 -2.14
C LYS A 539 34.88 3.22 -0.92
N GLN A 540 34.06 4.24 -1.15
CA GLN A 540 33.46 5.12 -0.14
C GLN A 540 32.21 5.81 -0.71
N ALA A 541 31.34 6.36 0.15
CA ALA A 541 30.06 6.94 -0.26
C ALA A 541 30.19 8.09 -1.29
N GLY A 542 31.24 8.92 -1.16
CA GLY A 542 31.42 10.09 -2.02
C GLY A 542 31.86 9.80 -3.46
N VAL A 543 32.39 8.61 -3.76
CA VAL A 543 32.93 8.32 -5.10
C VAL A 543 31.85 7.82 -6.07
N SER A 544 32.06 8.04 -7.36
CA SER A 544 31.12 7.66 -8.43
C SER A 544 31.63 6.51 -9.32
N TYR A 545 32.77 5.90 -8.94
CA TYR A 545 33.39 4.79 -9.67
C TYR A 545 33.37 3.51 -8.82
N PRO A 546 33.07 2.34 -9.43
CA PRO A 546 33.17 1.07 -8.75
C PRO A 546 34.62 0.64 -8.55
N LEU A 547 34.85 -0.23 -7.58
CA LEU A 547 36.13 -0.92 -7.41
C LEU A 547 36.27 -2.03 -8.47
N PRO A 548 37.48 -2.27 -8.99
CA PRO A 548 37.79 -3.52 -9.68
C PRO A 548 37.45 -4.72 -8.79
N TYR A 549 36.93 -5.81 -9.35
CA TYR A 549 36.48 -6.98 -8.58
C TYR A 549 37.54 -7.48 -7.57
N GLY A 550 38.82 -7.52 -7.96
CA GLY A 550 39.92 -7.91 -7.08
C GLY A 550 39.98 -7.14 -5.75
N ASN A 551 39.56 -5.87 -5.76
CA ASN A 551 39.58 -4.95 -4.61
C ASN A 551 38.24 -4.90 -3.87
N THR A 552 37.22 -5.62 -4.33
CA THR A 552 35.93 -5.71 -3.64
C THR A 552 35.99 -6.65 -2.44
N THR A 553 35.20 -6.33 -1.41
CA THR A 553 35.11 -7.07 -0.14
C THR A 553 33.69 -7.50 0.18
N LEU A 554 32.66 -6.77 -0.27
CA LEU A 554 31.25 -7.06 -0.02
C LEU A 554 30.91 -8.49 -0.41
N TRP A 555 31.29 -8.89 -1.61
CA TRP A 555 30.98 -10.22 -2.15
C TRP A 555 31.75 -11.33 -1.45
N LYS A 556 33.04 -11.10 -1.15
CA LYS A 556 33.91 -12.07 -0.45
C LYS A 556 33.48 -12.27 1.01
N ASN A 557 32.91 -11.24 1.61
CA ASN A 557 32.40 -11.24 2.97
C ASN A 557 30.91 -11.61 3.06
N SER A 558 30.28 -11.94 1.94
CA SER A 558 28.88 -12.36 1.88
C SER A 558 28.77 -13.88 1.73
N ARG A 559 27.83 -14.46 2.47
CA ARG A 559 27.38 -15.83 2.28
C ARG A 559 25.93 -15.81 1.81
N ILE A 560 25.65 -16.51 0.72
CA ILE A 560 24.30 -16.63 0.17
C ILE A 560 23.51 -17.61 1.04
N VAL A 561 22.46 -17.11 1.69
CA VAL A 561 21.51 -17.92 2.46
C VAL A 561 20.37 -18.41 1.57
N TRP A 562 19.93 -17.57 0.63
CA TRP A 562 18.90 -17.88 -0.35
C TRP A 562 19.08 -17.00 -1.59
N ILE A 563 18.72 -17.52 -2.76
CA ILE A 563 18.68 -16.75 -4.01
C ILE A 563 17.56 -17.27 -4.91
N TYR A 564 16.96 -16.40 -5.73
CA TYR A 564 15.75 -16.69 -6.51
C TYR A 564 15.84 -17.91 -7.43
N HIS A 565 17.04 -18.27 -7.91
CA HIS A 565 17.28 -19.44 -8.76
C HIS A 565 17.67 -20.69 -7.96
N LYS A 566 17.58 -20.65 -6.62
CA LYS A 566 17.79 -21.75 -5.66
C LYS A 566 19.21 -22.32 -5.56
N GLU A 567 20.09 -22.02 -6.50
CA GLU A 567 21.50 -22.41 -6.46
C GLU A 567 22.32 -21.50 -5.54
N THR A 568 22.45 -21.86 -4.27
CA THR A 568 23.20 -21.08 -3.27
C THR A 568 24.72 -21.29 -3.32
N LYS A 569 25.18 -22.33 -4.01
CA LYS A 569 26.60 -22.71 -4.15
C LYS A 569 27.28 -22.00 -5.32
N ILE A 570 27.14 -20.68 -5.41
CA ILE A 570 27.86 -19.86 -6.39
C ILE A 570 28.95 -19.03 -5.70
N GLY A 571 30.02 -18.72 -6.44
CA GLY A 571 31.17 -18.03 -5.86
C GLY A 571 30.92 -16.53 -5.64
N PRO A 572 31.77 -15.85 -4.84
CA PRO A 572 31.69 -14.40 -4.67
C PRO A 572 31.71 -13.60 -5.99
N GLN A 573 32.43 -14.09 -7.01
CA GLN A 573 32.49 -13.45 -8.32
C GLN A 573 31.17 -13.57 -9.09
N ASP A 574 30.50 -14.72 -8.98
CA ASP A 574 29.20 -14.96 -9.60
C ASP A 574 28.11 -14.10 -8.91
N LEU A 575 28.15 -13.96 -7.58
CA LEU A 575 27.27 -13.05 -6.85
C LEU A 575 27.46 -11.59 -7.29
N ALA A 576 28.72 -11.15 -7.37
CA ALA A 576 29.07 -9.81 -7.84
C ALA A 576 28.52 -9.56 -9.26
N LEU A 577 28.72 -10.53 -10.15
CA LEU A 577 28.23 -10.46 -11.53
C LEU A 577 26.70 -10.45 -11.60
N SER A 578 26.01 -11.27 -10.80
CA SER A 578 24.55 -11.33 -10.74
C SER A 578 23.96 -9.98 -10.35
N LEU A 579 24.45 -9.36 -9.28
CA LEU A 579 23.98 -8.06 -8.83
C LEU A 579 24.40 -6.91 -9.75
N ALA A 580 25.58 -6.99 -10.37
CA ALA A 580 26.05 -5.99 -11.35
C ALA A 580 25.27 -6.04 -12.67
N SER A 581 24.69 -7.19 -13.02
CA SER A 581 23.95 -7.42 -14.27
C SER A 581 22.43 -7.50 -14.10
N SER A 582 21.89 -7.16 -12.93
CA SER A 582 20.45 -7.30 -12.61
C SER A 582 19.92 -8.72 -12.85
N GLY A 583 20.76 -9.73 -12.60
CA GLY A 583 20.43 -11.15 -12.81
C GLY A 583 20.42 -11.57 -14.29
N TYR A 584 20.90 -10.73 -15.22
CA TYR A 584 21.06 -11.13 -16.61
C TYR A 584 22.08 -12.28 -16.74
N TYR A 585 23.19 -12.19 -16.00
CA TYR A 585 24.12 -13.29 -15.82
C TYR A 585 23.98 -13.89 -14.42
N THR A 586 24.12 -15.21 -14.33
CA THR A 586 24.04 -15.95 -13.06
C THR A 586 25.40 -16.50 -12.61
N CYS A 587 26.36 -16.64 -13.53
CA CYS A 587 27.72 -17.07 -13.26
C CYS A 587 28.70 -16.60 -14.35
N VAL A 588 30.00 -16.63 -14.05
CA VAL A 588 31.06 -16.22 -14.98
C VAL A 588 31.35 -17.29 -16.03
N ASN A 589 31.52 -18.54 -15.61
CA ASN A 589 31.94 -19.63 -16.50
C ASN A 589 31.00 -20.82 -16.38
N SER A 590 30.35 -21.19 -17.50
CA SER A 590 29.45 -22.33 -17.60
C SER A 590 30.01 -23.67 -17.09
N ALA A 591 31.34 -23.86 -17.17
CA ALA A 591 31.99 -25.09 -16.71
C ALA A 591 32.18 -25.14 -15.19
N LYS A 592 32.05 -24.00 -14.50
CA LYS A 592 32.27 -23.88 -13.05
C LYS A 592 31.00 -23.55 -12.26
N CYS A 593 29.88 -23.26 -12.93
CA CYS A 593 28.60 -23.03 -12.27
C CYS A 593 27.65 -24.22 -12.39
N PRO A 594 26.65 -24.30 -11.49
CA PRO A 594 25.61 -25.34 -11.56
C PRO A 594 25.01 -25.45 -12.96
N ALA A 595 24.72 -26.68 -13.41
CA ALA A 595 24.23 -26.94 -14.76
C ALA A 595 22.96 -26.15 -15.11
N ALA A 596 22.09 -25.92 -14.11
CA ALA A 596 20.88 -25.11 -14.25
C ALA A 596 21.16 -23.64 -14.63
N LEU A 597 22.34 -23.11 -14.30
CA LEU A 597 22.76 -21.74 -14.55
C LEU A 597 23.65 -21.60 -15.78
N ALA A 598 24.19 -22.70 -16.31
CA ALA A 598 25.21 -22.68 -17.36
C ALA A 598 24.78 -21.92 -18.62
N LYS A 599 23.48 -21.94 -18.97
CA LYS A 599 22.93 -21.19 -20.12
C LYS A 599 22.98 -19.68 -19.92
N ASP A 600 22.89 -19.22 -18.66
CA ASP A 600 22.91 -17.81 -18.28
C ASP A 600 24.30 -17.32 -17.83
N SER A 601 25.34 -18.07 -18.16
CA SER A 601 26.73 -17.71 -17.84
C SER A 601 27.29 -16.64 -18.79
N LEU A 602 28.23 -15.82 -18.30
CA LEU A 602 28.86 -14.75 -19.07
C LEU A 602 29.51 -15.22 -20.37
N ASN A 603 30.11 -16.42 -20.38
CA ASN A 603 30.78 -16.98 -21.55
C ASN A 603 29.87 -17.71 -22.54
N LYS A 604 28.57 -17.90 -22.23
CA LYS A 604 27.60 -18.56 -23.14
C LYS A 604 26.42 -17.67 -23.53
N LYS A 605 25.86 -16.92 -22.59
CA LYS A 605 24.73 -16.04 -22.87
C LYS A 605 25.19 -14.88 -23.73
N ALA A 606 24.28 -14.36 -24.55
CA ALA A 606 24.52 -13.18 -25.37
C ALA A 606 25.11 -12.02 -24.55
N LYS A 607 25.87 -11.15 -25.21
CA LYS A 607 26.50 -10.01 -24.56
C LYS A 607 25.42 -9.05 -24.01
N MET A 608 25.51 -8.72 -22.73
CA MET A 608 24.66 -7.70 -22.11
C MET A 608 25.03 -6.33 -22.66
N ASN A 609 24.03 -5.48 -22.86
CA ASN A 609 24.23 -4.09 -23.21
C ASN A 609 24.89 -3.34 -22.02
N ASN A 610 25.87 -2.47 -22.32
CA ASN A 610 26.69 -1.79 -21.32
C ASN A 610 25.91 -0.84 -20.38
N VAL A 611 24.68 -0.46 -20.75
CA VAL A 611 23.76 0.35 -19.92
C VAL A 611 22.51 -0.44 -19.50
N LEU A 612 22.60 -1.78 -19.48
CA LEU A 612 21.59 -2.72 -18.97
C LEU A 612 20.28 -2.79 -19.77
N ASN A 613 20.25 -2.32 -21.02
CA ASN A 613 19.00 -2.25 -21.80
C ASN A 613 18.28 -3.61 -21.93
N ASN A 614 19.05 -4.68 -22.15
CA ASN A 614 18.54 -6.06 -22.25
C ASN A 614 18.62 -6.86 -20.94
N ALA A 615 18.95 -6.21 -19.82
CA ALA A 615 18.88 -6.84 -18.51
C ALA A 615 17.43 -6.85 -18.00
N PRO A 616 17.04 -7.80 -17.12
CA PRO A 616 15.73 -7.77 -16.48
C PRO A 616 15.48 -6.44 -15.74
N ALA A 617 14.27 -5.89 -15.86
CA ALA A 617 13.86 -4.68 -15.15
C ALA A 617 13.85 -4.86 -13.62
N SER A 618 13.51 -6.08 -13.19
CA SER A 618 13.41 -6.45 -11.77
C SER A 618 14.39 -7.55 -11.38
N TYR A 619 15.01 -7.42 -10.21
CA TYR A 619 15.87 -8.46 -9.63
C TYR A 619 15.11 -9.25 -8.58
N LYS A 620 15.01 -10.56 -8.80
CA LYS A 620 14.07 -11.44 -8.09
C LYS A 620 14.42 -11.72 -6.62
N GLY A 621 15.65 -11.44 -6.22
CA GLY A 621 16.05 -11.39 -4.81
C GLY A 621 17.22 -12.28 -4.42
N VAL A 622 18.02 -11.82 -3.45
CA VAL A 622 19.07 -12.60 -2.77
C VAL A 622 19.07 -12.26 -1.28
N LEU A 623 19.25 -13.27 -0.43
CA LEU A 623 19.38 -13.14 1.01
C LEU A 623 20.82 -13.43 1.42
N LEU A 624 21.49 -12.45 2.02
CA LEU A 624 22.91 -12.49 2.35
C LEU A 624 23.13 -12.39 3.85
N SER A 625 24.03 -13.22 4.37
CA SER A 625 24.73 -12.97 5.63
C SER A 625 26.04 -12.26 5.28
N ILE A 626 26.33 -11.13 5.94
CA ILE A 626 27.48 -10.29 5.60
C ILE A 626 28.35 -10.13 6.85
N LYS A 627 29.67 -10.36 6.73
CA LYS A 627 30.60 -10.15 7.86
C LYS A 627 30.70 -8.68 8.24
N LYS A 628 31.09 -8.41 9.49
CA LYS A 628 31.37 -7.07 10.03
C LYS A 628 32.19 -6.21 9.06
N GLY A 629 31.78 -4.95 8.89
CA GLY A 629 32.43 -4.01 7.97
C GLY A 629 31.50 -2.95 7.41
N ASN A 630 32.08 -2.01 6.66
CA ASN A 630 31.34 -0.98 5.94
C ASN A 630 31.45 -1.25 4.44
N TYR A 631 30.30 -1.38 3.77
CA TYR A 631 30.24 -1.71 2.35
C TYR A 631 29.49 -0.62 1.60
N TYR A 632 30.22 0.14 0.80
CA TYR A 632 29.67 1.20 -0.04
C TYR A 632 29.38 0.66 -1.44
N TYR A 633 28.27 1.10 -2.03
CA TYR A 633 27.86 0.65 -3.35
C TYR A 633 27.07 1.72 -4.09
N LEU A 634 26.96 1.54 -5.40
CA LEU A 634 26.21 2.42 -6.27
C LEU A 634 25.53 1.62 -7.38
N CYS A 635 24.53 2.21 -8.01
CA CYS A 635 24.02 1.74 -9.29
C CYS A 635 24.83 2.37 -10.42
N SER A 636 25.48 1.56 -11.25
CA SER A 636 26.34 2.08 -12.32
C SER A 636 25.56 2.78 -13.43
N ARG A 637 24.26 2.45 -13.59
CA ARG A 637 23.38 3.10 -14.57
C ARG A 637 22.74 4.39 -14.05
N ASN A 638 22.40 4.46 -12.76
CA ASN A 638 21.66 5.58 -12.17
C ASN A 638 22.52 6.45 -11.26
N ASN A 639 23.79 6.62 -11.64
CA ASN A 639 24.74 7.49 -10.94
C ASN A 639 25.38 8.44 -11.95
N ASN A 640 24.64 9.50 -12.29
CA ASN A 640 25.07 10.56 -13.21
C ASN A 640 25.20 11.86 -12.39
N PHE A 641 26.44 12.22 -12.05
CA PHE A 641 26.80 13.22 -11.02
C PHE A 641 26.04 14.55 -11.11
N THR A 642 25.66 15.00 -12.30
CA THR A 642 24.98 16.29 -12.51
C THR A 642 23.49 16.27 -12.15
N ASN A 643 22.86 15.10 -11.99
CA ASN A 643 21.41 14.99 -11.86
C ASN A 643 20.91 13.82 -10.97
N ARG A 644 21.68 12.72 -10.80
CA ARG A 644 21.22 11.51 -10.11
C ARG A 644 22.34 10.81 -9.32
N SER A 645 22.05 10.44 -8.08
CA SER A 645 23.01 9.76 -7.18
C SER A 645 22.36 8.57 -6.45
N GLN A 646 22.18 7.44 -7.15
CA GLN A 646 21.75 6.19 -6.53
C GLN A 646 22.94 5.47 -5.87
N LYS A 647 23.19 5.77 -4.60
CA LYS A 647 24.29 5.23 -3.79
C LYS A 647 23.78 4.75 -2.44
N GLY A 648 24.48 3.77 -1.86
CA GLY A 648 24.12 3.27 -0.54
C GLY A 648 25.30 2.72 0.24
N VAL A 649 25.05 2.45 1.52
CA VAL A 649 26.00 1.84 2.44
C VAL A 649 25.31 0.81 3.32
N ILE A 650 26.00 -0.31 3.56
CA ILE A 650 25.65 -1.29 4.59
C ILE A 650 26.72 -1.24 5.68
N HIS A 651 26.32 -0.90 6.89
CA HIS A 651 27.11 -0.95 8.11
C HIS A 651 26.76 -2.23 8.86
N VAL A 652 27.69 -3.17 8.91
CA VAL A 652 27.56 -4.39 9.71
C VAL A 652 28.39 -4.22 10.98
N LYS A 653 27.71 -4.16 12.13
CA LYS A 653 28.31 -3.93 13.45
C LYS A 653 28.88 -5.19 14.09
#